data_AF-A0A242CKD5-F1
#
_entry.id   AF-A0A242CKD5-F1
#
_cell.length_a   1.000
_cell.length_b   1.000
_cell.length_c   1.000
_cell.angle_alpha   90.00
_cell.angle_beta   90.00
_cell.angle_gamma   90.00
#
_symmetry.space_group_name_H-M   'P 1'
#
loop_
_entity.id
_entity.type
_entity.pdbx_description
1 polymer ?
#
loop_
_entity_poly.entity_id
_entity_poly.type
_entity_poly.pdbx_seq_one_letter_code
_entity_poly.pdbx_strand_id
1 'polypeptide(L)'
;MKNTPHKVIIAIIIGLLSVQTFFPSLSSILLPEIHAIDHTIEPLDETQNMSLLDKATQPIQTKEFDIHQPFFQFPVSVIEGVVDQPIDVFVVSSQPLNEITLVVAKEAAIVEEEFAAEVKNKKLSEEEQEWTLTFDEELMEFEIPIVFNKIGDYRLFIGEAELTIEVQAEDDGEEDLDDDADNETIETEVSPSDTPQEGKRTTQPSNDANLNENQQDTEADQAEAIAQLTEPVTPLDEISHRDVSNWQEFMAAIVNREVNYINIVNDFESSNNPTQGVSGVAAGSATSNPSNGVAYIWTNASGISRTLVIEGNGYQIDFRAVAVGFYDSTVNSATPWDITYQNIDIVHGNYYGFMNFTNMSIPQQNLSRMRYHNLTNAGNQLIHSLATPVIMSGEVISHQTPTYTSRSGRVQTINATNQANMEVTQLEILDNATVDMSTINSGNIYLYYATGRMTIGNDAKMSLRAAGTAGEAFGANIYIANGRINIGNRSELHLTARANSPAISMYASGAHFEMSEDSKVVIKADGRTTSLNGWGYNIIYMGAGSTMLIGNKSSVEIDAVNQGTTTSGVIHVAGAATFIVAKEGVLDIKSDGTNPSHSLMTFLSSASTFTFADAQRINLEKTRAVTGNAANSSLISISGSGGLLDVDIQAAKQWRHGNLTEEPDFSWSPIFNLKVNFASTLSSISNVSSISQEIVDHFRANFTTRAQRILFEYIPDVEVHLEPLTEDPALEGSRIIKGKATPYSVIRFDGDPAIPAPQLQSPSFDDNSLFHLQADANGDFSLTLAEGDRFTKHNTVTAYAFLNGKFDTAETVVQEIATMNPRDPIAPDIEVNPENKPDIPEHLGFISIDFISQYSFGDVSISADTKQYKALPQRLSSADGSVTEERPNYVQISDRRAQFTGWELNATLSAAGFRNDRGEELRGARIILENAVMLTNAANSAIPPTYSESMILDPGVPALIAEADANEGSGTWIQRYGDMGTMGDSVKLEVPIGSNPRNMTYQATIEWELSFVPSTE
;
A
#
# COMPACT_ATOMS: atom_id res chain seq x y z
N MET A 1 70.87 -25.45 -6.54
CA MET A 1 71.18 -24.79 -5.24
C MET A 1 71.75 -23.40 -5.52
N LYS A 2 71.47 -22.42 -4.64
CA LYS A 2 72.11 -21.08 -4.55
C LYS A 2 71.88 -20.08 -5.71
N ASN A 3 70.79 -19.31 -5.58
CA ASN A 3 70.78 -17.86 -5.33
C ASN A 3 71.78 -16.92 -6.07
N THR A 4 71.20 -16.02 -6.90
CA THR A 4 71.44 -14.55 -7.04
C THR A 4 72.84 -13.97 -7.38
N PRO A 5 72.95 -12.70 -7.85
CA PRO A 5 71.96 -11.83 -8.53
C PRO A 5 72.47 -11.03 -9.76
N HIS A 6 71.50 -10.48 -10.53
CA HIS A 6 71.48 -9.14 -11.15
C HIS A 6 72.33 -8.74 -12.39
N LYS A 7 71.59 -8.07 -13.30
CA LYS A 7 71.90 -6.86 -14.10
C LYS A 7 72.53 -6.97 -15.52
N VAL A 8 71.96 -6.11 -16.40
CA VAL A 8 72.52 -5.47 -17.63
C VAL A 8 72.20 -6.09 -19.03
N ILE A 9 71.24 -5.43 -19.72
CA ILE A 9 71.26 -4.90 -21.13
C ILE A 9 70.52 -5.59 -22.33
N ILE A 10 69.70 -4.76 -23.01
CA ILE A 10 69.29 -4.65 -24.44
C ILE A 10 68.45 -5.72 -25.19
N ALA A 11 67.31 -5.25 -25.72
CA ALA A 11 66.89 -5.28 -27.15
C ALA A 11 66.00 -4.02 -27.37
N ILE A 12 66.29 -3.03 -28.23
CA ILE A 12 66.32 -3.00 -29.70
C ILE A 12 64.95 -3.29 -30.36
N ILE A 13 64.30 -2.21 -30.82
CA ILE A 13 63.43 -2.20 -32.01
C ILE A 13 63.89 -1.02 -32.89
N ILE A 14 64.07 -1.31 -34.18
CA ILE A 14 64.22 -0.37 -35.31
C ILE A 14 63.00 -0.73 -36.19
N GLY A 15 62.16 0.19 -36.68
CA GLY A 15 62.45 1.46 -37.37
C GLY A 15 62.43 1.22 -38.89
N LEU A 16 62.05 2.15 -39.78
CA LEU A 16 61.69 3.57 -39.63
C LEU A 16 61.13 4.09 -40.99
N LEU A 17 60.50 5.28 -41.00
CA LEU A 17 60.27 6.18 -42.17
C LEU A 17 59.23 5.71 -43.24
N SER A 18 58.57 6.59 -44.02
CA SER A 18 58.75 8.05 -44.25
C SER A 18 57.38 8.73 -44.58
N VAL A 19 57.00 9.90 -44.03
CA VAL A 19 57.31 11.31 -44.50
C VAL A 19 56.69 11.58 -45.90
N GLN A 20 55.86 12.60 -46.21
CA GLN A 20 55.61 14.01 -45.77
C GLN A 20 54.17 14.42 -46.25
N THR A 21 53.36 15.44 -45.86
CA THR A 21 53.30 16.57 -44.86
C THR A 21 51.80 17.07 -44.82
N PHE A 22 51.29 18.20 -44.28
CA PHE A 22 51.81 19.53 -43.83
C PHE A 22 51.01 20.09 -42.61
N PHE A 23 50.84 21.41 -42.44
CA PHE A 23 50.33 22.15 -41.24
C PHE A 23 49.91 23.61 -41.60
N PRO A 24 49.38 24.49 -40.69
CA PRO A 24 49.32 24.49 -39.20
C PRO A 24 47.86 24.66 -38.65
N SER A 25 47.50 25.11 -37.42
CA SER A 25 48.20 25.70 -36.24
C SER A 25 47.41 25.61 -34.91
N LEU A 26 48.12 25.35 -33.80
CA LEU A 26 48.13 25.96 -32.43
C LEU A 26 46.90 26.70 -31.84
N SER A 27 46.65 26.74 -30.51
CA SER A 27 47.57 26.73 -29.33
C SER A 27 46.90 26.20 -28.02
N SER A 28 47.39 25.15 -27.32
CA SER A 28 48.24 25.14 -26.07
C SER A 28 47.61 25.75 -24.77
N ILE A 29 47.86 25.30 -23.52
CA ILE A 29 49.15 25.13 -22.76
C ILE A 29 49.05 24.04 -21.63
N LEU A 30 50.19 23.59 -21.09
CA LEU A 30 50.39 22.58 -20.03
C LEU A 30 50.65 23.13 -18.60
N LEU A 31 50.59 22.23 -17.60
CA LEU A 31 51.01 22.40 -16.19
C LEU A 31 52.53 22.72 -16.01
N PRO A 32 52.92 23.41 -14.92
CA PRO A 32 54.29 23.46 -14.40
C PRO A 32 54.46 22.88 -12.97
N GLU A 33 55.69 22.42 -12.64
CA GLU A 33 56.10 21.97 -11.29
C GLU A 33 56.75 23.07 -10.42
N ILE A 34 56.96 22.74 -9.13
CA ILE A 34 57.47 23.61 -8.05
C ILE A 34 58.96 23.96 -8.22
N HIS A 35 59.33 25.21 -7.89
CA HIS A 35 60.69 25.65 -7.50
C HIS A 35 60.60 26.61 -6.28
N ALA A 36 61.70 26.90 -5.58
CA ALA A 36 61.68 27.48 -4.22
C ALA A 36 62.77 28.55 -3.94
N ILE A 37 62.60 29.30 -2.82
CA ILE A 37 63.58 30.20 -2.13
C ILE A 37 63.82 31.54 -2.90
N ASP A 38 63.77 32.77 -2.34
CA ASP A 38 63.82 33.28 -0.95
C ASP A 38 63.15 34.67 -0.74
N HIS A 39 63.09 35.14 0.52
CA HIS A 39 63.11 36.53 1.04
C HIS A 39 62.26 37.64 0.37
N THR A 40 61.25 38.14 1.09
CA THR A 40 61.32 39.43 1.84
C THR A 40 60.18 39.53 2.87
N ILE A 41 60.26 40.49 3.81
CA ILE A 41 59.36 40.61 4.98
C ILE A 41 58.79 42.04 5.06
N GLU A 42 57.47 42.18 5.19
CA GLU A 42 56.74 43.14 6.07
C GLU A 42 55.21 42.83 6.03
N PRO A 43 54.35 43.30 6.96
CA PRO A 43 53.57 42.33 7.75
C PRO A 43 52.04 42.56 7.86
N LEU A 44 51.37 41.63 8.59
CA LEU A 44 49.99 41.66 9.12
C LEU A 44 48.87 41.57 8.07
N ASP A 45 48.00 40.56 8.14
CA ASP A 45 46.96 40.47 9.19
C ASP A 45 46.85 39.08 9.86
N GLU A 46 46.22 38.99 11.03
CA GLU A 46 46.06 37.76 11.82
C GLU A 46 44.61 37.23 11.83
N THR A 47 44.25 36.34 10.91
CA THR A 47 43.19 35.33 11.14
C THR A 47 43.26 34.18 10.14
N GLN A 48 42.83 32.99 10.57
CA GLN A 48 42.68 31.75 9.78
C GLN A 48 43.93 31.23 9.03
N ASN A 49 44.67 30.31 9.67
CA ASN A 49 45.21 29.09 9.03
C ASN A 49 45.71 28.11 10.10
N MET A 50 44.97 27.03 10.36
CA MET A 50 45.48 25.83 11.05
C MET A 50 45.95 24.78 10.01
N SER A 51 46.71 23.79 10.44
CA SER A 51 47.40 22.87 9.53
C SER A 51 46.44 21.94 8.80
N LEU A 52 46.81 21.54 7.58
CA LEU A 52 46.20 20.39 6.88
C LEU A 52 46.33 19.09 7.70
N LEU A 53 47.27 19.02 8.64
CA LEU A 53 47.41 17.88 9.56
C LEU A 53 46.37 17.89 10.70
N ASP A 54 45.87 19.07 11.09
CA ASP A 54 44.85 19.19 12.16
C ASP A 54 43.45 18.81 11.64
N LYS A 55 43.22 18.91 10.32
CA LYS A 55 42.00 18.39 9.66
C LYS A 55 41.91 16.86 9.61
N ALA A 56 43.00 16.14 9.89
CA ALA A 56 43.03 14.67 9.87
C ALA A 56 42.78 14.02 11.24
N THR A 57 42.62 14.81 12.31
CA THR A 57 42.54 14.32 13.70
C THR A 57 41.44 14.98 14.54
N GLN A 58 40.55 15.77 13.93
CA GLN A 58 39.24 16.02 14.55
C GLN A 58 38.41 14.73 14.45
N PRO A 59 37.64 14.37 15.49
CA PRO A 59 36.60 13.36 15.31
C PRO A 59 35.66 13.88 14.21
N ILE A 60 35.24 13.00 13.30
CA ILE A 60 34.12 13.30 12.43
C ILE A 60 32.95 13.54 13.38
N GLN A 61 32.46 14.78 13.44
CA GLN A 61 31.09 15.00 13.90
C GLN A 61 30.22 14.28 12.89
N THR A 62 29.74 13.10 13.27
CA THR A 62 28.46 12.63 12.80
C THR A 62 27.50 13.79 13.00
N LYS A 63 27.00 14.37 11.91
CA LYS A 63 25.60 14.78 11.92
C LYS A 63 24.86 13.57 12.49
N GLU A 64 24.11 13.77 13.56
CA GLU A 64 22.97 12.89 13.80
C GLU A 64 22.15 12.99 12.50
N PHE A 65 22.13 11.91 11.72
CA PHE A 65 21.14 11.80 10.67
C PHE A 65 19.81 11.74 11.40
N ASP A 66 18.97 12.74 11.15
CA ASP A 66 17.64 12.80 11.70
C ASP A 66 16.85 11.64 11.10
N ILE A 67 16.73 10.55 11.86
CA ILE A 67 16.10 9.28 11.45
C ILE A 67 14.60 9.43 11.16
N HIS A 68 14.05 10.63 11.33
CA HIS A 68 12.66 10.98 11.04
C HIS A 68 12.49 11.70 9.69
N GLN A 69 13.57 12.09 8.99
CA GLN A 69 13.46 12.68 7.65
C GLN A 69 13.44 11.62 6.56
N PRO A 70 12.46 11.63 5.65
CA PRO A 70 12.46 10.72 4.51
C PRO A 70 13.65 11.02 3.59
N PHE A 71 14.43 10.00 3.26
CA PHE A 71 15.38 10.10 2.14
C PHE A 71 14.71 9.61 0.87
N PHE A 72 15.03 10.27 -0.24
CA PHE A 72 14.49 9.96 -1.56
C PHE A 72 15.58 9.40 -2.47
N GLN A 73 15.19 8.61 -3.45
CA GLN A 73 16.10 8.08 -4.48
C GLN A 73 15.39 7.97 -5.84
N PHE A 74 16.08 8.40 -6.89
CA PHE A 74 15.71 8.08 -8.26
C PHE A 74 16.24 6.69 -8.66
N PRO A 75 15.44 5.82 -9.31
CA PRO A 75 15.91 4.53 -9.84
C PRO A 75 17.03 4.64 -10.89
N VAL A 76 17.15 5.80 -11.54
CA VAL A 76 18.17 6.12 -12.56
C VAL A 76 18.75 7.52 -12.32
N SER A 77 19.97 7.77 -12.79
CA SER A 77 20.61 9.09 -12.70
C SER A 77 20.38 9.99 -13.92
N VAL A 78 19.91 9.42 -15.02
CA VAL A 78 19.59 10.09 -16.29
C VAL A 78 18.32 9.47 -16.87
N ILE A 79 17.40 10.29 -17.41
CA ILE A 79 16.30 9.87 -18.29
C ILE A 79 16.43 10.65 -19.61
N GLU A 80 16.21 9.99 -20.74
CA GLU A 80 16.07 10.62 -22.06
C GLU A 80 14.58 10.84 -22.38
N GLY A 81 14.24 11.93 -23.07
CA GLY A 81 12.85 12.21 -23.46
C GLY A 81 12.70 13.16 -24.65
N VAL A 82 11.46 13.31 -25.13
CA VAL A 82 11.13 14.11 -26.32
C VAL A 82 10.47 15.43 -25.91
N VAL A 83 10.83 16.52 -26.58
CA VAL A 83 10.21 17.84 -26.38
C VAL A 83 8.69 17.79 -26.60
N ASP A 84 7.95 18.51 -25.75
CA ASP A 84 6.48 18.57 -25.74
C ASP A 84 5.74 17.22 -25.51
N GLN A 85 6.46 16.15 -25.11
CA GLN A 85 5.87 14.87 -24.66
C GLN A 85 6.07 14.67 -23.13
N PRO A 86 5.15 13.98 -22.43
CA PRO A 86 5.31 13.67 -21.01
C PRO A 86 6.42 12.62 -20.77
N ILE A 87 7.11 12.76 -19.63
CA ILE A 87 8.18 11.88 -19.17
C ILE A 87 7.84 11.43 -17.74
N ASP A 88 7.64 10.12 -17.53
CA ASP A 88 7.35 9.55 -16.21
C ASP A 88 8.63 9.55 -15.33
N VAL A 89 8.70 10.45 -14.34
CA VAL A 89 9.81 10.53 -13.39
C VAL A 89 9.47 9.78 -12.11
N PHE A 90 10.15 8.67 -11.86
CA PHE A 90 9.95 7.84 -10.67
C PHE A 90 10.86 8.27 -9.51
N VAL A 91 10.26 8.44 -8.33
CA VAL A 91 10.95 8.68 -7.05
C VAL A 91 10.53 7.61 -6.05
N VAL A 92 11.51 7.01 -5.36
CA VAL A 92 11.29 6.13 -4.21
C VAL A 92 11.61 6.89 -2.92
N SER A 93 10.75 6.78 -1.91
CA SER A 93 10.93 7.27 -0.54
C SER A 93 11.34 6.13 0.39
N SER A 94 12.10 6.45 1.44
CA SER A 94 12.49 5.51 2.49
C SER A 94 11.36 5.09 3.44
N GLN A 95 10.22 5.77 3.38
CA GLN A 95 9.03 5.53 4.22
C GLN A 95 7.76 6.00 3.47
N PRO A 96 6.56 5.50 3.83
CA PRO A 96 5.31 6.01 3.27
C PRO A 96 5.13 7.50 3.53
N LEU A 97 4.68 8.25 2.52
CA LEU A 97 4.34 9.67 2.61
C LEU A 97 3.10 9.95 1.75
N ASN A 98 2.22 10.81 2.24
CA ASN A 98 1.14 11.40 1.45
C ASN A 98 1.49 12.80 0.90
N GLU A 99 2.71 13.30 1.12
CA GLU A 99 3.18 14.57 0.57
C GLU A 99 4.68 14.52 0.22
N ILE A 100 5.03 15.01 -0.97
CA ILE A 100 6.43 15.22 -1.40
C ILE A 100 6.61 16.62 -1.99
N THR A 101 7.83 17.14 -1.98
CA THR A 101 8.17 18.44 -2.60
C THR A 101 9.40 18.29 -3.49
N LEU A 102 9.28 18.70 -4.75
CA LEU A 102 10.31 18.61 -5.78
C LEU A 102 10.62 19.97 -6.42
N VAL A 103 11.85 20.10 -6.92
CA VAL A 103 12.35 21.29 -7.62
C VAL A 103 12.72 20.92 -9.05
N VAL A 104 12.16 21.63 -10.03
CA VAL A 104 12.31 21.36 -11.48
C VAL A 104 12.87 22.56 -12.24
N ALA A 105 13.17 22.40 -13.53
CA ALA A 105 13.43 23.54 -14.40
C ALA A 105 12.13 24.31 -14.74
N LYS A 106 12.24 25.61 -15.02
CA LYS A 106 11.09 26.46 -15.45
C LYS A 106 10.53 26.08 -16.84
N GLU A 107 11.30 25.33 -17.62
CA GLU A 107 10.88 24.74 -18.89
C GLU A 107 10.01 23.47 -18.71
N ALA A 108 9.90 22.96 -17.46
CA ALA A 108 9.09 21.80 -17.09
C ALA A 108 7.68 22.20 -16.62
N ALA A 109 6.71 21.34 -16.89
CA ALA A 109 5.39 21.34 -16.26
C ALA A 109 5.01 19.91 -15.84
N ILE A 110 4.35 19.78 -14.69
CA ILE A 110 3.78 18.49 -14.23
C ILE A 110 2.43 18.29 -14.95
N VAL A 111 2.17 17.08 -15.45
CA VAL A 111 0.95 16.76 -16.21
C VAL A 111 -0.06 16.09 -15.28
N GLU A 112 -0.93 16.90 -14.68
CA GLU A 112 -1.89 16.49 -13.65
C GLU A 112 -2.80 15.33 -14.09
N GLU A 113 -3.10 15.22 -15.39
CA GLU A 113 -4.03 14.24 -15.97
C GLU A 113 -3.40 12.86 -16.25
N GLU A 114 -2.09 12.69 -16.03
CA GLU A 114 -1.35 11.43 -16.29
C GLU A 114 -0.96 10.67 -15.00
N PHE A 115 -1.30 11.18 -13.81
CA PHE A 115 -1.04 10.48 -12.54
C PHE A 115 -1.93 9.22 -12.37
N ALA A 116 -1.40 8.19 -11.71
CA ALA A 116 -2.11 6.94 -11.46
C ALA A 116 -3.09 6.96 -10.25
N ALA A 117 -3.24 8.10 -9.57
CA ALA A 117 -4.11 8.30 -8.41
C ALA A 117 -4.48 9.79 -8.27
N GLU A 118 -5.49 10.14 -7.44
CA GLU A 118 -5.81 11.54 -7.12
C GLU A 118 -4.61 12.29 -6.50
N VAL A 119 -3.96 13.15 -7.29
CA VAL A 119 -2.87 14.03 -6.84
C VAL A 119 -3.29 15.50 -6.80
N LYS A 120 -3.17 16.10 -5.62
CA LYS A 120 -3.49 17.50 -5.35
C LYS A 120 -2.18 18.28 -5.30
N ASN A 121 -1.78 18.89 -6.43
CA ASN A 121 -0.53 19.65 -6.51
C ASN A 121 -0.66 21.11 -6.04
N LYS A 122 0.47 21.71 -5.68
CA LYS A 122 0.60 23.12 -5.35
C LYS A 122 2.00 23.64 -5.67
N LYS A 123 2.12 24.54 -6.63
CA LYS A 123 3.36 25.30 -6.87
C LYS A 123 3.61 26.31 -5.75
N LEU A 124 4.80 26.27 -5.14
CA LEU A 124 5.17 27.16 -4.02
C LEU A 124 5.88 28.43 -4.47
N SER A 125 6.77 28.34 -5.48
CA SER A 125 7.62 29.45 -5.94
C SER A 125 7.73 29.48 -7.47
N GLU A 126 7.43 30.62 -8.10
CA GLU A 126 7.67 30.84 -9.54
C GLU A 126 9.15 31.10 -9.85
N GLU A 127 9.94 31.61 -8.89
CA GLU A 127 11.37 31.87 -9.10
C GLU A 127 12.23 30.61 -8.89
N GLU A 128 11.83 29.73 -7.96
CA GLU A 128 12.58 28.50 -7.62
C GLU A 128 11.99 27.23 -8.26
N GLN A 129 10.77 27.29 -8.83
CA GLN A 129 10.12 26.16 -9.51
C GLN A 129 9.92 24.93 -8.61
N GLU A 130 9.62 25.21 -7.34
CA GLU A 130 9.28 24.23 -6.31
C GLU A 130 7.78 23.88 -6.37
N TRP A 131 7.47 22.58 -6.37
CA TRP A 131 6.13 22.02 -6.37
C TRP A 131 5.96 21.05 -5.20
N THR A 132 4.88 21.19 -4.45
CA THR A 132 4.42 20.16 -3.51
C THR A 132 3.33 19.32 -4.19
N LEU A 133 3.41 18.00 -4.05
CA LEU A 133 2.41 17.04 -4.49
C LEU A 133 1.85 16.34 -3.25
N THR A 134 0.53 16.45 -3.04
CA THR A 134 -0.19 15.76 -1.97
C THR A 134 -1.05 14.65 -2.58
N PHE A 135 -1.06 13.47 -1.94
CA PHE A 135 -1.71 12.24 -2.38
C PHE A 135 -2.74 11.83 -1.33
N ASP A 136 -3.82 11.15 -1.74
CA ASP A 136 -4.88 10.76 -0.79
C ASP A 136 -4.57 9.47 -0.01
N GLU A 137 -3.52 8.74 -0.40
CA GLU A 137 -2.94 7.59 0.34
C GLU A 137 -1.44 7.82 0.63
N GLU A 138 -0.88 7.07 1.59
CA GLU A 138 0.55 7.12 1.93
C GLU A 138 1.36 6.18 1.02
N LEU A 139 2.15 6.76 0.11
CA LEU A 139 2.90 6.03 -0.91
C LEU A 139 4.40 5.97 -0.57
N MET A 140 5.09 4.90 -0.98
CA MET A 140 6.56 4.86 -0.98
C MET A 140 7.18 5.14 -2.35
N GLU A 141 6.41 5.07 -3.44
CA GLU A 141 6.88 5.39 -4.78
C GLU A 141 5.95 6.42 -5.43
N PHE A 142 6.55 7.37 -6.15
CA PHE A 142 5.87 8.50 -6.78
C PHE A 142 6.24 8.54 -8.26
N GLU A 143 5.25 8.31 -9.11
CA GLU A 143 5.35 8.53 -10.55
C GLU A 143 4.93 9.98 -10.84
N ILE A 144 5.85 10.78 -11.36
CA ILE A 144 5.65 12.21 -11.60
C ILE A 144 5.76 12.48 -13.12
N PRO A 145 4.64 12.55 -13.86
CA PRO A 145 4.66 12.83 -15.29
C PRO A 145 5.02 14.29 -15.55
N ILE A 146 6.12 14.53 -16.27
CA ILE A 146 6.66 15.88 -16.53
C ILE A 146 6.91 16.09 -18.03
N VAL A 147 6.30 17.14 -18.58
CA VAL A 147 6.55 17.60 -19.95
C VAL A 147 7.55 18.75 -19.97
N PHE A 148 8.45 18.77 -20.95
CA PHE A 148 9.42 19.84 -21.16
C PHE A 148 9.18 20.54 -22.49
N ASN A 149 8.90 21.85 -22.44
CA ASN A 149 8.55 22.65 -23.63
C ASN A 149 9.73 23.10 -24.50
N LYS A 150 10.91 22.51 -24.27
CA LYS A 150 12.16 22.88 -24.94
C LYS A 150 13.25 21.82 -24.77
N ILE A 151 13.99 21.58 -25.85
CA ILE A 151 15.23 20.77 -25.91
C ILE A 151 16.31 21.29 -24.94
N GLY A 152 16.96 20.38 -24.21
CA GLY A 152 18.10 20.66 -23.33
C GLY A 152 18.26 19.67 -22.17
N ASP A 153 19.37 19.82 -21.44
CA ASP A 153 19.68 19.00 -20.26
C ASP A 153 19.15 19.69 -19.00
N TYR A 154 18.27 19.01 -18.26
CA TYR A 154 17.60 19.53 -17.09
C TYR A 154 17.97 18.74 -15.83
N ARG A 155 17.67 19.32 -14.67
CA ARG A 155 17.87 18.72 -13.36
C ARG A 155 16.59 18.78 -12.55
N LEU A 156 16.33 17.72 -11.81
CA LEU A 156 15.20 17.57 -10.89
C LEU A 156 15.74 17.14 -9.53
N PHE A 157 15.24 17.76 -8.46
CA PHE A 157 15.66 17.47 -7.09
C PHE A 157 14.46 17.16 -6.19
N ILE A 158 14.68 16.29 -5.20
CA ILE A 158 13.73 15.96 -4.13
C ILE A 158 14.51 15.57 -2.87
N GLY A 159 14.35 16.32 -1.79
CA GLY A 159 15.26 16.23 -0.63
C GLY A 159 16.73 16.49 -1.03
N GLU A 160 17.62 15.54 -0.73
CA GLU A 160 19.02 15.55 -1.19
C GLU A 160 19.27 14.78 -2.51
N ALA A 161 18.23 14.23 -3.16
CA ALA A 161 18.37 13.45 -4.40
C ALA A 161 18.42 14.34 -5.65
N GLU A 162 19.14 13.89 -6.70
CA GLU A 162 19.29 14.58 -7.99
C GLU A 162 19.06 13.60 -9.16
N LEU A 163 18.29 14.02 -10.16
CA LEU A 163 18.11 13.36 -11.46
C LEU A 163 18.49 14.32 -12.60
N THR A 164 19.11 13.79 -13.67
CA THR A 164 19.28 14.49 -14.95
C THR A 164 18.22 14.06 -15.95
N ILE A 165 17.69 14.98 -16.75
CA ILE A 165 16.71 14.67 -17.81
C ILE A 165 17.19 15.32 -19.12
N GLU A 166 17.48 14.50 -20.13
CA GLU A 166 18.03 14.92 -21.43
C GLU A 166 16.91 14.95 -22.47
N VAL A 167 16.40 16.16 -22.77
CA VAL A 167 15.23 16.37 -23.65
C VAL A 167 15.68 16.72 -25.06
N GLN A 168 15.26 15.91 -26.03
CA GLN A 168 15.69 16.00 -27.44
C GLN A 168 14.53 16.34 -28.39
N ALA A 169 14.83 16.52 -29.67
CA ALA A 169 13.81 16.65 -30.71
C ALA A 169 13.13 15.30 -30.98
N GLU A 170 11.92 15.33 -31.53
CA GLU A 170 11.35 14.14 -32.18
C GLU A 170 12.17 13.82 -33.44
N ASP A 171 12.68 12.59 -33.54
CA ASP A 171 13.67 12.20 -34.55
C ASP A 171 12.98 11.84 -35.88
N ASP A 172 12.80 12.83 -36.74
CA ASP A 172 12.46 12.70 -38.17
C ASP A 172 13.62 11.99 -38.91
N GLY A 173 13.81 10.69 -38.62
CA GLY A 173 15.04 9.95 -38.90
C GLY A 173 15.56 10.07 -40.34
N GLU A 174 16.79 10.56 -40.48
CA GLU A 174 17.46 10.70 -41.78
C GLU A 174 17.75 9.33 -42.43
N GLU A 175 17.48 9.20 -43.73
CA GLU A 175 17.89 8.03 -44.53
C GLU A 175 19.41 8.03 -44.70
N ASP A 176 20.13 7.34 -43.81
CA ASP A 176 21.60 7.25 -43.86
C ASP A 176 22.06 6.49 -45.13
N LEU A 177 22.70 7.23 -46.04
CA LEU A 177 23.10 6.78 -47.38
C LEU A 177 24.54 6.25 -47.40
N ASP A 178 24.72 4.97 -47.07
CA ASP A 178 26.02 4.29 -47.22
C ASP A 178 26.19 3.69 -48.62
N ASP A 179 26.95 4.40 -49.45
CA ASP A 179 27.40 4.02 -50.79
C ASP A 179 28.85 3.50 -50.70
N ASP A 180 29.08 2.18 -50.76
CA ASP A 180 30.27 1.66 -51.43
C ASP A 180 30.14 0.18 -51.85
N ALA A 181 30.91 -0.21 -52.88
CA ALA A 181 30.69 -1.42 -53.67
C ALA A 181 31.83 -2.47 -53.58
N ASP A 182 31.76 -3.47 -54.46
CA ASP A 182 32.83 -4.41 -54.85
C ASP A 182 33.26 -5.49 -53.82
N ASN A 183 33.31 -6.80 -54.12
CA ASN A 183 33.11 -7.50 -55.40
C ASN A 183 33.01 -9.04 -55.25
N GLU A 184 32.52 -9.73 -56.30
CA GLU A 184 32.69 -11.18 -56.64
C GLU A 184 32.12 -12.29 -55.70
N THR A 185 31.51 -13.39 -56.18
CA THR A 185 31.09 -13.81 -57.55
C THR A 185 30.02 -14.94 -57.54
N ILE A 186 29.21 -14.98 -58.62
CA ILE A 186 28.74 -16.17 -59.38
C ILE A 186 27.56 -17.07 -58.88
N GLU A 187 26.51 -17.09 -59.73
CA GLU A 187 25.52 -18.16 -60.06
C GLU A 187 24.53 -18.69 -58.98
N THR A 188 23.24 -18.98 -59.27
CA THR A 188 22.49 -19.06 -60.56
C THR A 188 20.97 -18.77 -60.37
N GLU A 189 20.31 -18.22 -61.42
CA GLU A 189 18.94 -18.51 -61.96
C GLU A 189 17.71 -18.77 -61.02
N VAL A 190 16.48 -18.27 -61.23
CA VAL A 190 15.76 -17.61 -62.36
C VAL A 190 14.78 -16.54 -61.82
N SER A 191 14.33 -15.58 -62.67
CA SER A 191 13.38 -14.49 -62.34
C SER A 191 11.89 -14.79 -62.79
N PRO A 192 10.94 -13.81 -62.95
CA PRO A 192 9.85 -13.61 -61.97
C PRO A 192 8.43 -13.54 -62.59
N SER A 193 7.41 -13.22 -61.77
CA SER A 193 6.16 -12.48 -62.12
C SER A 193 5.15 -12.51 -60.96
N ASP A 194 4.27 -11.54 -60.73
CA ASP A 194 4.24 -10.10 -61.08
C ASP A 194 3.26 -9.41 -60.11
N THR A 195 3.67 -8.31 -59.47
CA THR A 195 2.80 -7.55 -58.55
C THR A 195 2.21 -6.32 -59.26
N PRO A 196 0.88 -6.17 -59.38
CA PRO A 196 0.27 -4.97 -59.95
C PRO A 196 0.49 -3.74 -59.06
N GLN A 197 0.85 -2.61 -59.66
CA GLN A 197 1.22 -1.39 -58.93
C GLN A 197 0.05 -0.63 -58.28
N GLU A 198 0.42 0.11 -57.25
CA GLU A 198 -0.37 1.05 -56.48
C GLU A 198 -0.87 2.26 -57.29
N GLY A 199 -2.12 2.67 -57.04
CA GLY A 199 -2.83 3.74 -57.77
C GLY A 199 -2.71 5.13 -57.14
N LYS A 200 -1.54 5.77 -57.33
CA LYS A 200 -1.21 7.15 -56.90
C LYS A 200 -2.40 8.14 -56.91
N ARG A 201 -2.71 8.76 -55.78
CA ARG A 201 -3.64 9.91 -55.69
C ARG A 201 -3.00 11.09 -54.96
N THR A 202 -3.09 12.27 -55.57
CA THR A 202 -2.42 13.51 -55.14
C THR A 202 -3.36 14.49 -54.43
N THR A 203 -2.73 15.43 -53.72
CA THR A 203 -3.13 16.79 -53.27
C THR A 203 -3.52 16.99 -51.81
N GLN A 204 -2.71 17.82 -51.14
CA GLN A 204 -3.05 18.66 -49.98
C GLN A 204 -4.45 19.30 -50.08
N PRO A 205 -5.06 19.62 -48.92
CA PRO A 205 -5.07 21.03 -48.52
C PRO A 205 -4.73 21.31 -47.04
N SER A 206 -3.81 22.26 -46.83
CA SER A 206 -3.77 23.32 -45.80
C SER A 206 -4.32 23.11 -44.38
N ASN A 207 -3.46 23.40 -43.40
CA ASN A 207 -3.83 23.80 -42.04
C ASN A 207 -4.68 25.08 -42.05
N ASP A 208 -5.70 25.14 -41.17
CA ASP A 208 -6.11 26.30 -40.32
C ASP A 208 -7.57 26.15 -39.87
N ALA A 209 -7.81 25.50 -38.72
CA ALA A 209 -9.09 25.52 -38.00
C ALA A 209 -8.90 25.14 -36.52
N ASN A 210 -8.36 26.07 -35.74
CA ASN A 210 -8.23 25.98 -34.28
C ASN A 210 -9.59 25.80 -33.60
N LEU A 211 -9.76 24.69 -32.86
CA LEU A 211 -10.78 24.52 -31.81
C LEU A 211 -10.19 23.68 -30.66
N ASN A 212 -10.02 24.31 -29.50
CA ASN A 212 -9.97 23.59 -28.23
C ASN A 212 -11.39 23.10 -27.90
N GLU A 213 -11.54 21.83 -27.53
CA GLU A 213 -12.60 21.38 -26.64
C GLU A 213 -12.09 20.12 -25.91
N ASN A 214 -12.02 20.19 -24.58
CA ASN A 214 -11.43 19.13 -23.76
C ASN A 214 -12.35 17.90 -23.73
N GLN A 215 -11.76 16.71 -23.78
CA GLN A 215 -12.28 15.55 -23.08
C GLN A 215 -11.15 15.00 -22.22
N GLN A 216 -11.31 15.12 -20.91
CA GLN A 216 -10.46 14.47 -19.91
C GLN A 216 -11.03 13.07 -19.74
N ASP A 217 -10.24 12.02 -19.99
CA ASP A 217 -10.56 10.68 -19.48
C ASP A 217 -10.29 10.73 -17.97
N THR A 218 -11.32 10.57 -17.15
CA THR A 218 -11.26 10.77 -15.70
C THR A 218 -11.47 9.47 -14.93
N GLU A 219 -11.23 9.49 -13.61
CA GLU A 219 -11.62 8.37 -12.73
C GLU A 219 -13.15 8.12 -12.75
N ALA A 220 -13.95 9.10 -13.20
CA ALA A 220 -15.38 8.87 -13.48
C ALA A 220 -15.61 7.92 -14.66
N ASP A 221 -14.71 7.86 -15.65
CA ASP A 221 -14.77 6.92 -16.77
C ASP A 221 -14.33 5.51 -16.36
N GLN A 222 -13.42 5.39 -15.38
CA GLN A 222 -13.12 4.11 -14.71
C GLN A 222 -14.29 3.67 -13.82
N ALA A 223 -14.87 4.58 -13.04
CA ALA A 223 -16.06 4.30 -12.24
C ALA A 223 -17.29 3.96 -13.12
N GLU A 224 -17.44 4.57 -14.29
CA GLU A 224 -18.47 4.22 -15.26
C GLU A 224 -18.16 2.89 -15.96
N ALA A 225 -16.90 2.58 -16.28
CA ALA A 225 -16.49 1.26 -16.78
C ALA A 225 -16.77 0.13 -15.76
N ILE A 226 -16.56 0.40 -14.46
CA ILE A 226 -16.90 -0.50 -13.36
C ILE A 226 -18.42 -0.60 -13.19
N ALA A 227 -19.15 0.52 -13.20
CA ALA A 227 -20.62 0.53 -13.08
C ALA A 227 -21.30 -0.22 -14.25
N GLN A 228 -20.86 0.00 -15.49
CA GLN A 228 -21.34 -0.71 -16.67
C GLN A 228 -21.05 -2.23 -16.64
N LEU A 229 -20.14 -2.70 -15.77
CA LEU A 229 -19.80 -4.11 -15.58
C LEU A 229 -20.29 -4.72 -14.24
N THR A 230 -20.92 -3.93 -13.36
CA THR A 230 -21.38 -4.36 -12.03
C THR A 230 -22.86 -4.07 -11.73
N GLU A 231 -23.48 -3.09 -12.39
CA GLU A 231 -24.92 -2.80 -12.24
C GLU A 231 -25.81 -3.76 -13.07
N PRO A 232 -26.94 -4.23 -12.53
CA PRO A 232 -27.82 -5.17 -13.23
C PRO A 232 -28.71 -4.49 -14.28
N VAL A 233 -28.29 -4.55 -15.54
CA VAL A 233 -29.11 -4.42 -16.77
C VAL A 233 -30.19 -3.33 -16.73
N THR A 234 -29.87 -2.13 -17.22
CA THR A 234 -30.85 -1.12 -17.64
C THR A 234 -31.97 -1.79 -18.44
N PRO A 235 -33.27 -1.57 -18.13
CA PRO A 235 -34.35 -2.40 -18.66
C PRO A 235 -34.30 -2.57 -20.18
N LEU A 236 -34.43 -3.81 -20.67
CA LEU A 236 -34.34 -4.14 -22.11
C LEU A 236 -35.32 -3.34 -22.99
N ASP A 237 -36.41 -2.82 -22.42
CA ASP A 237 -37.39 -1.96 -23.11
C ASP A 237 -36.83 -0.55 -23.46
N GLU A 238 -35.75 -0.11 -22.81
CA GLU A 238 -35.09 1.18 -23.04
C GLU A 238 -33.80 1.05 -23.88
N ILE A 239 -33.22 -0.16 -23.98
CA ILE A 239 -32.09 -0.45 -24.86
C ILE A 239 -32.60 -0.96 -26.23
N SER A 240 -32.05 -0.41 -27.32
CA SER A 240 -32.31 -0.93 -28.66
C SER A 240 -31.61 -2.29 -28.88
N HIS A 241 -32.33 -3.36 -28.52
CA HIS A 241 -31.83 -4.72 -28.49
C HIS A 241 -32.17 -5.54 -29.75
N ARG A 242 -31.54 -6.71 -29.88
CA ARG A 242 -31.82 -7.69 -30.92
C ARG A 242 -31.63 -9.12 -30.45
N ASP A 243 -32.71 -9.87 -30.35
CA ASP A 243 -32.65 -11.34 -30.29
C ASP A 243 -32.02 -11.89 -31.58
N VAL A 244 -31.06 -12.80 -31.45
CA VAL A 244 -30.44 -13.52 -32.57
C VAL A 244 -30.32 -15.00 -32.28
N SER A 245 -30.67 -15.82 -33.28
CA SER A 245 -30.75 -17.29 -33.19
C SER A 245 -29.81 -18.01 -34.16
N ASN A 246 -29.15 -17.25 -35.06
CA ASN A 246 -28.30 -17.77 -36.12
C ASN A 246 -27.31 -16.71 -36.64
N TRP A 247 -26.33 -17.17 -37.43
CA TRP A 247 -25.26 -16.35 -37.99
C TRP A 247 -25.73 -15.14 -38.81
N GLN A 248 -26.80 -15.28 -39.61
CA GLN A 248 -27.32 -14.19 -40.43
C GLN A 248 -27.91 -13.07 -39.56
N GLU A 249 -28.66 -13.43 -38.53
CA GLU A 249 -29.21 -12.47 -37.55
C GLU A 249 -28.10 -11.78 -36.75
N PHE A 250 -27.11 -12.55 -36.26
CA PHE A 250 -25.94 -12.02 -35.55
C PHE A 250 -25.18 -11.00 -36.41
N MET A 251 -24.75 -11.38 -37.61
CA MET A 251 -24.00 -10.47 -38.49
C MET A 251 -24.82 -9.26 -38.95
N ALA A 252 -26.14 -9.40 -39.12
CA ALA A 252 -27.03 -8.28 -39.42
C ALA A 252 -27.19 -7.30 -38.26
N ALA A 253 -27.02 -7.77 -37.00
CA ALA A 253 -27.03 -6.93 -35.81
C ALA A 253 -25.69 -6.19 -35.62
N ILE A 254 -24.54 -6.86 -35.83
CA ILE A 254 -23.20 -6.23 -35.76
C ILE A 254 -23.14 -4.98 -36.67
N VAL A 255 -23.55 -5.12 -37.93
CA VAL A 255 -23.47 -4.05 -38.95
C VAL A 255 -24.54 -2.96 -38.81
N ASN A 256 -25.46 -3.07 -37.85
CA ASN A 256 -26.55 -2.11 -37.64
C ASN A 256 -26.25 -1.19 -36.45
N ARG A 257 -25.89 0.08 -36.75
CA ARG A 257 -25.61 1.13 -35.73
C ARG A 257 -26.71 1.25 -34.67
N GLU A 258 -27.97 1.00 -35.04
CA GLU A 258 -29.11 1.16 -34.14
C GLU A 258 -29.26 0.02 -33.10
N VAL A 259 -28.39 -1.00 -33.09
CA VAL A 259 -28.46 -2.13 -32.15
C VAL A 259 -27.27 -2.10 -31.20
N ASN A 260 -27.48 -1.74 -29.94
CA ASN A 260 -26.42 -1.68 -28.92
C ASN A 260 -26.37 -2.93 -28.03
N TYR A 261 -27.36 -3.83 -28.15
CA TYR A 261 -27.44 -5.06 -27.36
C TYR A 261 -27.89 -6.23 -28.23
N ILE A 262 -27.09 -7.29 -28.29
CA ILE A 262 -27.35 -8.51 -29.04
C ILE A 262 -27.60 -9.62 -28.02
N ASN A 263 -28.81 -10.16 -28.04
CA ASN A 263 -29.28 -11.18 -27.12
C ASN A 263 -29.23 -12.55 -27.82
N ILE A 264 -28.29 -13.42 -27.43
CA ILE A 264 -28.20 -14.77 -27.99
C ILE A 264 -29.31 -15.64 -27.39
N VAL A 265 -30.20 -16.20 -28.21
CA VAL A 265 -31.35 -16.99 -27.74
C VAL A 265 -31.28 -18.49 -28.07
N ASN A 266 -30.18 -18.95 -28.69
CA ASN A 266 -29.94 -20.36 -29.03
C ASN A 266 -28.45 -20.59 -29.43
N ASP A 267 -27.92 -21.80 -29.25
CA ASP A 267 -26.61 -22.21 -29.79
C ASP A 267 -26.59 -22.12 -31.34
N PHE A 268 -25.57 -21.52 -31.96
CA PHE A 268 -25.43 -21.53 -33.43
C PHE A 268 -23.98 -21.57 -33.95
N GLU A 269 -23.84 -21.91 -35.24
CA GLU A 269 -22.56 -21.92 -35.97
C GLU A 269 -22.54 -20.90 -37.12
N SER A 270 -21.34 -20.47 -37.51
CA SER A 270 -21.13 -19.61 -38.68
C SER A 270 -21.43 -20.36 -39.99
N SER A 271 -22.12 -19.69 -40.92
CA SER A 271 -22.68 -20.39 -42.08
C SER A 271 -21.63 -20.75 -43.15
N ASN A 272 -21.94 -21.74 -44.00
CA ASN A 272 -21.00 -22.28 -45.00
C ASN A 272 -20.52 -21.23 -46.03
N ASN A 273 -21.37 -20.26 -46.36
CA ASN A 273 -20.97 -18.98 -46.93
C ASN A 273 -21.33 -17.92 -45.87
N PRO A 274 -20.35 -17.38 -45.13
CA PRO A 274 -20.63 -16.60 -43.93
C PRO A 274 -21.00 -15.13 -44.23
N THR A 275 -20.91 -14.70 -45.50
CA THR A 275 -21.42 -13.41 -45.98
C THR A 275 -22.79 -13.53 -46.67
N GLN A 276 -23.35 -14.74 -46.79
CA GLN A 276 -24.64 -14.95 -47.45
C GLN A 276 -25.80 -14.30 -46.68
N GLY A 277 -26.38 -13.25 -47.26
CA GLY A 277 -27.48 -12.48 -46.68
C GLY A 277 -27.05 -11.29 -45.84
N VAL A 278 -25.75 -11.07 -45.68
CA VAL A 278 -25.18 -9.98 -44.86
C VAL A 278 -24.83 -8.78 -45.75
N SER A 279 -25.36 -7.60 -45.43
CA SER A 279 -24.94 -6.31 -46.00
C SER A 279 -23.89 -5.62 -45.13
N GLY A 280 -23.19 -4.61 -45.65
CA GLY A 280 -22.21 -3.86 -44.83
C GLY A 280 -20.88 -4.59 -44.61
N VAL A 281 -20.56 -5.55 -45.48
CA VAL A 281 -19.29 -6.28 -45.53
C VAL A 281 -18.56 -5.99 -46.84
N ALA A 282 -17.23 -5.89 -46.79
CA ALA A 282 -16.39 -5.54 -47.92
C ALA A 282 -16.31 -6.67 -48.96
N ALA A 283 -16.07 -6.30 -50.22
CA ALA A 283 -16.03 -7.23 -51.35
C ALA A 283 -14.91 -8.29 -51.28
N GLY A 284 -13.89 -8.09 -50.43
CA GLY A 284 -12.84 -9.08 -50.14
C GLY A 284 -13.20 -10.09 -49.04
N SER A 285 -14.39 -10.01 -48.45
CA SER A 285 -14.85 -10.93 -47.39
C SER A 285 -15.11 -12.34 -47.93
N ALA A 286 -14.85 -13.34 -47.10
CA ALA A 286 -14.96 -14.74 -47.45
C ALA A 286 -16.40 -15.16 -47.81
N THR A 287 -16.53 -15.90 -48.90
CA THR A 287 -17.78 -16.53 -49.35
C THR A 287 -17.82 -18.04 -49.07
N SER A 288 -16.82 -18.56 -48.36
CA SER A 288 -16.67 -19.96 -47.97
C SER A 288 -16.06 -20.07 -46.56
N ASN A 289 -16.53 -21.05 -45.78
CA ASN A 289 -16.13 -21.30 -44.40
C ASN A 289 -15.62 -22.75 -44.26
N PRO A 290 -14.30 -23.00 -44.36
CA PRO A 290 -13.75 -24.35 -44.42
C PRO A 290 -13.71 -25.07 -43.05
N SER A 291 -13.67 -26.40 -43.07
CA SER A 291 -13.47 -27.22 -41.85
C SER A 291 -12.01 -27.26 -41.34
N ASN A 292 -11.09 -26.71 -42.12
CA ASN A 292 -9.67 -26.53 -41.81
C ASN A 292 -9.16 -25.38 -42.70
N GLY A 293 -8.57 -24.35 -42.11
CA GLY A 293 -8.16 -23.12 -42.79
C GLY A 293 -8.65 -21.86 -42.06
N VAL A 294 -8.64 -20.73 -42.78
CA VAL A 294 -9.18 -19.44 -42.31
C VAL A 294 -10.18 -18.86 -43.30
N ALA A 295 -11.08 -18.05 -42.78
CA ALA A 295 -12.02 -17.20 -43.50
C ALA A 295 -12.13 -15.86 -42.75
N TYR A 296 -12.16 -14.74 -43.47
CA TYR A 296 -12.25 -13.40 -42.88
C TYR A 296 -13.49 -12.68 -43.40
N ILE A 297 -14.20 -11.98 -42.52
CA ILE A 297 -15.27 -11.06 -42.90
C ILE A 297 -14.86 -9.67 -42.45
N TRP A 298 -14.73 -8.75 -43.39
CA TRP A 298 -14.34 -7.38 -43.09
C TRP A 298 -15.57 -6.50 -43.18
N THR A 299 -16.08 -6.06 -42.02
CA THR A 299 -17.20 -5.13 -41.96
C THR A 299 -16.76 -3.74 -42.46
N ASN A 300 -17.63 -3.07 -43.21
CA ASN A 300 -17.34 -1.78 -43.83
C ASN A 300 -18.53 -0.82 -43.92
N ALA A 301 -19.69 -1.16 -43.33
CA ALA A 301 -20.80 -0.23 -43.17
C ALA A 301 -20.32 1.04 -42.44
N SER A 302 -20.75 2.22 -42.91
CA SER A 302 -20.09 3.47 -42.52
C SER A 302 -20.53 3.99 -41.15
N GLY A 303 -19.58 4.31 -40.27
CA GLY A 303 -19.83 5.01 -39.00
C GLY A 303 -20.82 4.28 -38.08
N ILE A 304 -20.59 2.99 -37.85
CA ILE A 304 -21.45 2.09 -37.07
C ILE A 304 -20.89 1.74 -35.67
N SER A 305 -19.68 2.18 -35.33
CA SER A 305 -19.06 1.91 -34.02
C SER A 305 -19.81 2.59 -32.88
N ARG A 306 -19.80 1.92 -31.73
CA ARG A 306 -20.64 2.16 -30.56
C ARG A 306 -20.22 1.22 -29.42
N THR A 307 -20.70 1.49 -28.21
CA THR A 307 -20.82 0.48 -27.15
C THR A 307 -21.81 -0.61 -27.59
N LEU A 308 -21.37 -1.86 -27.58
CA LEU A 308 -22.11 -3.01 -28.08
C LEU A 308 -21.95 -4.21 -27.13
N VAL A 309 -23.03 -4.58 -26.45
CA VAL A 309 -23.08 -5.77 -25.59
C VAL A 309 -23.59 -6.97 -26.38
N ILE A 310 -22.96 -8.12 -26.21
CA ILE A 310 -23.33 -9.42 -26.77
C ILE A 310 -23.55 -10.38 -25.60
N GLU A 311 -24.81 -10.54 -25.20
CA GLU A 311 -25.26 -11.38 -24.09
C GLU A 311 -25.49 -12.82 -24.56
N GLY A 312 -24.64 -13.73 -24.10
CA GLY A 312 -24.64 -15.13 -24.49
C GLY A 312 -25.73 -15.99 -23.85
N ASN A 313 -26.28 -15.60 -22.69
CA ASN A 313 -27.20 -16.41 -21.88
C ASN A 313 -26.71 -17.87 -21.62
N GLY A 314 -25.40 -18.10 -21.66
CA GLY A 314 -24.78 -19.44 -21.58
C GLY A 314 -24.82 -20.27 -22.87
N TYR A 315 -25.31 -19.74 -24.00
CA TYR A 315 -25.27 -20.38 -25.32
C TYR A 315 -23.86 -20.33 -25.95
N GLN A 316 -23.63 -21.18 -26.96
CA GLN A 316 -22.40 -21.23 -27.73
C GLN A 316 -22.51 -20.62 -29.13
N ILE A 317 -21.48 -19.86 -29.53
CA ILE A 317 -21.24 -19.49 -30.92
C ILE A 317 -20.01 -20.24 -31.47
N ASP A 318 -20.23 -21.10 -32.46
CA ASP A 318 -19.18 -21.78 -33.22
C ASP A 318 -18.81 -20.97 -34.47
N PHE A 319 -17.74 -20.18 -34.39
CA PHE A 319 -17.25 -19.37 -35.50
C PHE A 319 -16.56 -20.20 -36.59
N ARG A 320 -16.27 -21.49 -36.36
CA ARG A 320 -15.60 -22.38 -37.33
C ARG A 320 -14.26 -21.79 -37.78
N ALA A 321 -14.06 -21.52 -39.08
CA ALA A 321 -12.84 -20.88 -39.59
C ALA A 321 -12.95 -19.34 -39.71
N VAL A 322 -14.07 -18.74 -39.29
CA VAL A 322 -14.34 -17.31 -39.48
C VAL A 322 -13.68 -16.46 -38.39
N ALA A 323 -13.05 -15.36 -38.79
CA ALA A 323 -12.83 -14.18 -37.95
C ALA A 323 -13.64 -12.99 -38.51
N VAL A 324 -14.25 -12.21 -37.62
CA VAL A 324 -14.95 -10.97 -37.96
C VAL A 324 -14.04 -9.78 -37.65
N GLY A 325 -13.70 -9.01 -38.67
CA GLY A 325 -12.87 -7.82 -38.54
C GLY A 325 -13.58 -6.55 -38.99
N PHE A 326 -12.97 -5.42 -38.65
CA PHE A 326 -13.50 -4.08 -38.91
C PHE A 326 -12.49 -3.24 -39.70
N TYR A 327 -12.99 -2.29 -40.49
CA TYR A 327 -12.20 -1.24 -41.15
C TYR A 327 -12.49 0.11 -40.50
N ASP A 328 -11.58 1.08 -40.66
CA ASP A 328 -11.77 2.48 -40.26
C ASP A 328 -13.08 3.11 -40.75
N SER A 329 -13.61 2.68 -41.90
CA SER A 329 -14.90 3.17 -42.38
C SER A 329 -16.06 2.85 -41.43
N THR A 330 -15.92 1.83 -40.58
CA THR A 330 -16.91 1.49 -39.54
C THR A 330 -16.90 2.46 -38.36
N VAL A 331 -15.86 3.27 -38.19
CA VAL A 331 -15.72 4.11 -36.99
C VAL A 331 -16.50 5.42 -37.11
N ASN A 332 -17.20 5.76 -36.04
CA ASN A 332 -17.72 7.08 -35.75
C ASN A 332 -16.81 7.72 -34.69
N SER A 333 -16.15 8.83 -34.98
CA SER A 333 -15.17 9.43 -34.06
C SER A 333 -15.75 9.85 -32.70
N ALA A 334 -17.06 10.11 -32.63
CA ALA A 334 -17.75 10.43 -31.38
C ALA A 334 -18.23 9.20 -30.58
N THR A 335 -18.12 7.99 -31.14
CA THR A 335 -18.40 6.72 -30.44
C THR A 335 -17.51 5.61 -31.01
N PRO A 336 -16.28 5.42 -30.50
CA PRO A 336 -15.42 4.29 -30.87
C PRO A 336 -16.08 2.92 -30.64
N TRP A 337 -15.41 1.83 -31.04
CA TRP A 337 -15.92 0.49 -30.74
C TRP A 337 -15.62 0.14 -29.28
N ASP A 338 -16.65 -0.15 -28.49
CA ASP A 338 -16.48 -0.85 -27.21
C ASP A 338 -17.37 -2.09 -27.25
N ILE A 339 -16.77 -3.26 -27.51
CA ILE A 339 -17.51 -4.50 -27.73
C ILE A 339 -17.36 -5.42 -26.51
N THR A 340 -18.46 -5.66 -25.82
CA THR A 340 -18.52 -6.59 -24.69
C THR A 340 -19.13 -7.93 -25.11
N TYR A 341 -18.41 -9.02 -24.88
CA TYR A 341 -18.95 -10.38 -24.93
C TYR A 341 -19.15 -10.88 -23.50
N GLN A 342 -20.39 -11.26 -23.14
CA GLN A 342 -20.71 -11.67 -21.77
C GLN A 342 -21.51 -12.98 -21.68
N ASN A 343 -21.26 -13.76 -20.62
CA ASN A 343 -21.96 -15.01 -20.27
C ASN A 343 -22.02 -16.01 -21.44
N ILE A 344 -20.89 -16.26 -22.12
CA ILE A 344 -20.88 -16.89 -23.44
C ILE A 344 -19.80 -17.97 -23.61
N ASP A 345 -20.15 -18.99 -24.39
CA ASP A 345 -19.25 -20.07 -24.84
C ASP A 345 -18.88 -19.80 -26.31
N ILE A 346 -17.60 -19.75 -26.64
CA ILE A 346 -17.11 -19.44 -27.99
C ILE A 346 -16.10 -20.49 -28.42
N VAL A 347 -16.26 -21.00 -29.64
CA VAL A 347 -15.30 -21.91 -30.26
C VAL A 347 -14.98 -21.45 -31.69
N HIS A 348 -13.68 -21.41 -32.02
CA HIS A 348 -13.20 -20.88 -33.30
C HIS A 348 -11.84 -21.48 -33.67
N GLY A 349 -11.55 -21.56 -34.96
CA GLY A 349 -10.31 -22.11 -35.51
C GLY A 349 -9.42 -21.10 -36.24
N ASN A 350 -9.90 -19.86 -36.46
CA ASN A 350 -9.10 -18.78 -37.04
C ASN A 350 -8.07 -18.28 -36.04
N TYR A 351 -6.87 -17.93 -36.50
CA TYR A 351 -5.77 -17.48 -35.65
C TYR A 351 -5.90 -16.00 -35.24
N TYR A 352 -6.55 -15.12 -36.01
CA TYR A 352 -6.82 -13.74 -35.56
C TYR A 352 -8.03 -13.63 -34.61
N GLY A 353 -8.25 -14.62 -33.73
CA GLY A 353 -9.46 -14.70 -32.91
C GLY A 353 -10.75 -14.96 -33.70
N PHE A 354 -11.87 -14.95 -32.99
CA PHE A 354 -13.20 -14.93 -33.59
C PHE A 354 -13.63 -13.52 -34.04
N MET A 355 -13.11 -12.48 -33.36
CA MET A 355 -13.34 -11.07 -33.66
C MET A 355 -12.08 -10.24 -33.37
N ASN A 356 -11.76 -9.25 -34.21
CA ASN A 356 -10.58 -8.40 -34.05
C ASN A 356 -10.67 -7.03 -34.74
N PHE A 357 -9.80 -6.10 -34.35
CA PHE A 357 -9.66 -4.76 -34.97
C PHE A 357 -8.40 -4.62 -35.85
N THR A 358 -7.77 -5.72 -36.28
CA THR A 358 -6.47 -5.71 -37.01
C THR A 358 -6.48 -4.89 -38.31
N ASN A 359 -7.63 -4.72 -38.95
CA ASN A 359 -7.78 -3.93 -40.18
C ASN A 359 -8.19 -2.46 -39.94
N MET A 360 -8.22 -2.00 -38.68
CA MET A 360 -8.32 -0.59 -38.31
C MET A 360 -6.92 0.01 -38.12
N SER A 361 -6.77 1.31 -38.35
CA SER A 361 -5.51 2.03 -38.10
C SER A 361 -5.22 2.12 -36.59
N ILE A 362 -3.94 2.21 -36.23
CA ILE A 362 -3.47 2.19 -34.83
C ILE A 362 -4.20 3.22 -33.93
N PRO A 363 -4.44 4.49 -34.34
CA PRO A 363 -5.21 5.42 -33.52
C PRO A 363 -6.65 4.97 -33.25
N GLN A 364 -7.29 4.29 -34.22
CA GLN A 364 -8.65 3.78 -34.07
C GLN A 364 -8.69 2.47 -33.27
N GLN A 365 -7.62 1.67 -33.29
CA GLN A 365 -7.45 0.53 -32.39
C GLN A 365 -7.26 0.99 -30.93
N ASN A 366 -6.42 2.01 -30.68
CA ASN A 366 -6.19 2.58 -29.35
C ASN A 366 -7.48 3.12 -28.72
N LEU A 367 -8.29 3.81 -29.51
CA LEU A 367 -9.60 4.35 -29.07
C LEU A 367 -10.68 3.28 -28.90
N SER A 368 -10.45 2.04 -29.33
CA SER A 368 -11.45 0.96 -29.30
C SER A 368 -11.12 -0.10 -28.27
N ARG A 369 -12.13 -0.60 -27.56
CA ARG A 369 -12.01 -1.53 -26.43
C ARG A 369 -12.71 -2.85 -26.73
N MET A 370 -12.21 -3.95 -26.17
CA MET A 370 -12.86 -5.27 -26.20
C MET A 370 -12.99 -5.78 -24.76
N ARG A 371 -14.19 -6.20 -24.36
CA ARG A 371 -14.47 -6.65 -22.98
C ARG A 371 -14.97 -8.08 -22.96
N TYR A 372 -14.50 -8.85 -21.97
CA TYR A 372 -14.88 -10.24 -21.76
C TYR A 372 -15.37 -10.46 -20.33
N HIS A 373 -16.60 -10.94 -20.17
CA HIS A 373 -17.24 -11.18 -18.86
C HIS A 373 -17.87 -12.58 -18.81
N ASN A 374 -17.50 -13.45 -17.86
CA ASN A 374 -18.05 -14.82 -17.80
C ASN A 374 -17.97 -15.55 -19.16
N LEU A 375 -16.78 -15.57 -19.76
CA LEU A 375 -16.53 -16.04 -21.13
C LEU A 375 -15.65 -17.30 -21.14
N THR A 376 -16.08 -18.33 -21.87
CA THR A 376 -15.25 -19.49 -22.20
C THR A 376 -14.89 -19.47 -23.68
N ASN A 377 -13.61 -19.48 -24.01
CA ASN A 377 -13.07 -19.66 -25.35
C ASN A 377 -12.32 -20.99 -25.45
N ALA A 378 -12.61 -21.78 -26.49
CA ALA A 378 -11.82 -22.98 -26.81
C ALA A 378 -11.53 -23.10 -28.31
N GLY A 379 -10.25 -23.15 -28.67
CA GLY A 379 -9.85 -23.20 -30.08
C GLY A 379 -8.46 -22.65 -30.35
N ASN A 380 -8.38 -21.42 -30.87
CA ASN A 380 -7.12 -20.72 -31.15
C ASN A 380 -6.95 -19.50 -30.22
N GLN A 381 -6.02 -18.61 -30.54
CA GLN A 381 -5.83 -17.28 -29.95
C GLN A 381 -7.16 -16.53 -29.76
N LEU A 382 -7.45 -16.04 -28.55
CA LEU A 382 -8.68 -15.30 -28.21
C LEU A 382 -8.84 -14.05 -29.09
N ILE A 383 -7.77 -13.25 -29.20
CA ILE A 383 -7.74 -12.00 -29.95
C ILE A 383 -6.33 -11.65 -30.46
N HIS A 384 -6.27 -11.14 -31.68
CA HIS A 384 -5.12 -10.47 -32.30
C HIS A 384 -5.56 -9.05 -32.65
N SER A 385 -5.25 -8.05 -31.82
CA SER A 385 -5.56 -6.63 -32.05
C SER A 385 -4.49 -5.79 -31.36
N LEU A 386 -3.33 -5.67 -32.01
CA LEU A 386 -2.05 -5.27 -31.38
C LEU A 386 -2.11 -3.92 -30.65
N ALA A 387 -3.01 -3.01 -31.05
CA ALA A 387 -3.17 -1.68 -30.48
C ALA A 387 -4.51 -1.49 -29.74
N THR A 388 -5.21 -2.55 -29.37
CA THR A 388 -6.49 -2.48 -28.64
C THR A 388 -6.33 -2.85 -27.17
N PRO A 389 -6.81 -2.01 -26.23
CA PRO A 389 -7.03 -2.40 -24.84
C PRO A 389 -8.10 -3.49 -24.68
N VAL A 390 -7.83 -4.47 -23.82
CA VAL A 390 -8.76 -5.56 -23.49
C VAL A 390 -9.03 -5.62 -21.99
N ILE A 391 -10.30 -5.76 -21.62
CA ILE A 391 -10.78 -5.71 -20.24
C ILE A 391 -11.46 -7.05 -19.89
N MET A 392 -11.12 -7.64 -18.74
CA MET A 392 -11.67 -8.92 -18.27
C MET A 392 -12.34 -8.80 -16.91
N SER A 393 -13.49 -9.47 -16.74
CA SER A 393 -14.22 -9.53 -15.46
C SER A 393 -14.98 -10.85 -15.30
N GLY A 394 -15.39 -11.19 -14.08
CA GLY A 394 -16.01 -12.49 -13.80
C GLY A 394 -15.05 -13.65 -14.10
N GLU A 395 -15.55 -14.75 -14.65
CA GLU A 395 -14.72 -15.90 -15.06
C GLU A 395 -14.36 -15.85 -16.55
N VAL A 396 -13.07 -15.75 -16.92
CA VAL A 396 -12.61 -15.75 -18.33
C VAL A 396 -11.61 -16.89 -18.57
N ILE A 397 -12.02 -17.86 -19.38
CA ILE A 397 -11.24 -19.06 -19.70
C ILE A 397 -10.87 -19.04 -21.20
N SER A 398 -9.60 -19.23 -21.55
CA SER A 398 -9.17 -19.35 -22.96
C SER A 398 -8.15 -20.47 -23.16
N HIS A 399 -8.60 -21.61 -23.68
CA HIS A 399 -7.78 -22.82 -23.88
C HIS A 399 -7.63 -23.15 -25.36
N GLN A 400 -6.39 -23.13 -25.86
CA GLN A 400 -6.13 -23.57 -27.23
C GLN A 400 -6.24 -25.10 -27.35
N THR A 401 -6.98 -25.57 -28.34
CA THR A 401 -7.19 -27.01 -28.59
C THR A 401 -6.98 -27.33 -30.08
N PRO A 402 -6.09 -28.27 -30.47
CA PRO A 402 -5.81 -28.54 -31.89
C PRO A 402 -7.06 -28.90 -32.72
N THR A 403 -8.06 -29.48 -32.05
CA THR A 403 -9.40 -29.72 -32.55
C THR A 403 -10.40 -29.54 -31.41
N TYR A 404 -11.49 -28.82 -31.64
CA TYR A 404 -12.63 -28.75 -30.73
C TYR A 404 -13.84 -29.49 -31.29
N THR A 405 -14.85 -29.69 -30.45
CA THR A 405 -16.19 -30.16 -30.84
C THR A 405 -17.22 -29.18 -30.29
N SER A 406 -17.98 -28.52 -31.15
CA SER A 406 -19.05 -27.60 -30.73
C SER A 406 -20.29 -28.37 -30.26
N ARG A 407 -21.19 -27.70 -29.53
CA ARG A 407 -22.44 -28.28 -28.96
C ARG A 407 -23.35 -28.90 -30.04
N SER A 408 -23.23 -28.43 -31.28
CA SER A 408 -23.89 -29.01 -32.47
C SER A 408 -23.40 -30.43 -32.84
N GLY A 409 -22.26 -30.87 -32.29
CA GLY A 409 -21.55 -32.10 -32.66
C GLY A 409 -20.57 -31.94 -33.83
N ARG A 410 -20.34 -30.71 -34.32
CA ARG A 410 -19.30 -30.43 -35.33
C ARG A 410 -17.91 -30.53 -34.71
N VAL A 411 -17.03 -31.31 -35.33
CA VAL A 411 -15.58 -31.27 -35.09
C VAL A 411 -14.94 -30.29 -36.08
N GLN A 412 -14.07 -29.40 -35.59
CA GLN A 412 -13.30 -28.45 -36.38
C GLN A 412 -11.81 -28.55 -36.00
N THR A 413 -10.92 -28.38 -36.98
CA THR A 413 -9.47 -28.23 -36.76
C THR A 413 -9.09 -26.75 -36.76
N ILE A 414 -8.24 -26.32 -35.82
CA ILE A 414 -7.73 -24.94 -35.77
C ILE A 414 -6.63 -24.73 -36.83
N ASN A 415 -6.41 -23.49 -37.27
CA ASN A 415 -5.49 -23.23 -38.38
C ASN A 415 -4.00 -23.32 -37.99
N ALA A 416 -3.62 -22.74 -36.85
CA ALA A 416 -2.25 -22.66 -36.35
C ALA A 416 -2.17 -23.14 -34.90
N THR A 417 -0.99 -23.58 -34.43
CA THR A 417 -0.77 -24.10 -33.06
C THR A 417 0.29 -23.31 -32.28
N ASN A 418 0.88 -22.31 -32.92
CA ASN A 418 2.00 -21.51 -32.45
C ASN A 418 1.59 -20.07 -32.09
N GLN A 419 0.30 -19.85 -31.81
CA GLN A 419 -0.28 -18.52 -31.62
C GLN A 419 -0.45 -18.18 -30.15
N ALA A 420 -0.32 -16.92 -29.74
CA ALA A 420 -0.58 -16.54 -28.34
C ALA A 420 -2.04 -16.81 -27.94
N ASN A 421 -2.40 -16.70 -26.66
CA ASN A 421 -3.82 -16.49 -26.32
C ASN A 421 -4.25 -15.07 -26.65
N MET A 422 -3.37 -14.07 -26.48
CA MET A 422 -3.66 -12.67 -26.79
C MET A 422 -2.44 -11.93 -27.33
N GLU A 423 -2.69 -11.06 -28.32
CA GLU A 423 -1.73 -10.06 -28.81
C GLU A 423 -2.42 -8.70 -28.90
N VAL A 424 -2.05 -7.82 -27.97
CA VAL A 424 -2.77 -6.58 -27.62
C VAL A 424 -1.76 -5.51 -27.17
N THR A 425 -2.22 -4.29 -26.90
CA THR A 425 -1.37 -3.26 -26.24
C THR A 425 -1.55 -3.29 -24.73
N GLN A 426 -2.80 -3.33 -24.25
CA GLN A 426 -3.12 -3.25 -22.83
C GLN A 426 -4.07 -4.37 -22.41
N LEU A 427 -3.87 -4.88 -21.19
CA LEU A 427 -4.73 -5.88 -20.56
C LEU A 427 -5.09 -5.45 -19.15
N GLU A 428 -6.38 -5.28 -18.91
CA GLU A 428 -6.98 -4.95 -17.64
C GLU A 428 -7.80 -6.15 -17.13
N ILE A 429 -7.57 -6.58 -15.90
CA ILE A 429 -8.30 -7.66 -15.23
C ILE A 429 -8.92 -7.05 -13.98
N LEU A 430 -10.24 -6.89 -13.97
CA LEU A 430 -10.95 -6.20 -12.90
C LEU A 430 -10.95 -6.97 -11.57
N ASP A 431 -11.29 -6.26 -10.50
CA ASP A 431 -11.44 -6.80 -9.16
C ASP A 431 -12.30 -8.07 -9.12
N ASN A 432 -11.91 -9.03 -8.29
CA ASN A 432 -12.54 -10.35 -8.10
C ASN A 432 -12.60 -11.24 -9.36
N ALA A 433 -12.03 -10.83 -10.51
CA ALA A 433 -12.05 -11.65 -11.73
C ALA A 433 -11.18 -12.91 -11.59
N THR A 434 -11.54 -13.97 -12.33
CA THR A 434 -10.78 -15.22 -12.41
C THR A 434 -10.47 -15.55 -13.87
N VAL A 435 -9.18 -15.63 -14.22
CA VAL A 435 -8.70 -15.79 -15.60
C VAL A 435 -7.84 -17.05 -15.74
N ASP A 436 -8.19 -17.98 -16.63
CA ASP A 436 -7.43 -19.22 -16.86
C ASP A 436 -7.10 -19.44 -18.35
N MET A 437 -5.80 -19.46 -18.69
CA MET A 437 -5.35 -19.60 -20.08
C MET A 437 -4.32 -20.72 -20.29
N SER A 438 -4.41 -21.36 -21.44
CA SER A 438 -3.41 -22.33 -21.90
C SER A 438 -3.25 -22.35 -23.43
N THR A 439 -2.03 -22.63 -23.89
CA THR A 439 -1.67 -22.70 -25.32
C THR A 439 -1.19 -24.09 -25.76
N ILE A 440 -0.83 -24.24 -27.04
CA ILE A 440 -0.31 -25.51 -27.61
C ILE A 440 1.20 -25.47 -27.87
N ASN A 441 1.71 -24.42 -28.54
CA ASN A 441 3.13 -24.30 -28.91
C ASN A 441 3.57 -22.82 -29.02
N SER A 442 3.20 -22.03 -28.02
CA SER A 442 3.33 -20.57 -27.94
C SER A 442 3.34 -20.07 -26.49
N GLY A 443 3.62 -18.79 -26.28
CA GLY A 443 3.34 -18.10 -25.02
C GLY A 443 1.86 -17.76 -24.83
N ASN A 444 1.47 -17.15 -23.71
CA ASN A 444 0.05 -16.79 -23.46
C ASN A 444 -0.29 -15.34 -23.87
N ILE A 445 0.40 -14.35 -23.34
CA ILE A 445 0.09 -12.93 -23.57
C ILE A 445 1.30 -12.22 -24.17
N TYR A 446 1.08 -11.49 -25.26
CA TYR A 446 2.02 -10.53 -25.85
C TYR A 446 1.42 -9.12 -25.71
N LEU A 447 2.08 -8.27 -24.92
CA LEU A 447 1.83 -6.82 -24.91
C LEU A 447 2.80 -6.12 -25.87
N TYR A 448 2.25 -5.48 -26.89
CA TYR A 448 2.96 -4.81 -27.98
C TYR A 448 3.24 -3.33 -27.68
N TYR A 449 4.09 -2.73 -28.52
CA TYR A 449 4.44 -1.30 -28.53
C TYR A 449 5.17 -0.80 -27.27
N ALA A 450 5.37 0.53 -27.22
CA ALA A 450 6.09 1.21 -26.14
C ALA A 450 5.28 1.29 -24.83
N THR A 451 3.94 1.20 -24.93
CA THR A 451 2.96 1.55 -23.90
C THR A 451 2.26 0.32 -23.29
N GLY A 452 2.92 -0.85 -23.32
CA GLY A 452 2.35 -2.12 -22.89
C GLY A 452 2.03 -2.14 -21.39
N ARG A 453 0.74 -2.08 -21.03
CA ARG A 453 0.28 -2.03 -19.63
C ARG A 453 -0.53 -3.27 -19.28
N MET A 454 -0.18 -3.92 -18.17
CA MET A 454 -0.98 -4.96 -17.55
C MET A 454 -1.42 -4.52 -16.15
N THR A 455 -2.72 -4.43 -15.93
CA THR A 455 -3.30 -4.15 -14.61
C THR A 455 -4.11 -5.34 -14.15
N ILE A 456 -3.82 -5.86 -12.96
CA ILE A 456 -4.65 -6.83 -12.25
C ILE A 456 -5.24 -6.09 -11.04
N GLY A 457 -6.56 -6.06 -10.92
CA GLY A 457 -7.30 -5.45 -9.80
C GLY A 457 -7.15 -6.22 -8.49
N ASN A 458 -7.97 -5.89 -7.49
CA ASN A 458 -7.96 -6.50 -6.15
C ASN A 458 -8.71 -7.84 -6.11
N ASP A 459 -8.28 -8.76 -5.23
CA ASP A 459 -8.86 -10.10 -5.01
C ASP A 459 -8.96 -10.98 -6.28
N ALA A 460 -8.28 -10.58 -7.37
CA ALA A 460 -8.36 -11.19 -8.69
C ALA A 460 -7.37 -12.35 -8.83
N LYS A 461 -7.69 -13.33 -9.68
CA LYS A 461 -6.96 -14.59 -9.80
C LYS A 461 -6.65 -14.92 -11.25
N MET A 462 -5.42 -15.32 -11.52
CA MET A 462 -4.97 -15.58 -12.90
C MET A 462 -4.07 -16.82 -12.96
N SER A 463 -4.29 -17.67 -13.96
CA SER A 463 -3.54 -18.92 -14.17
C SER A 463 -3.14 -19.07 -15.64
N LEU A 464 -1.83 -19.04 -15.91
CA LEU A 464 -1.26 -19.09 -17.25
C LEU A 464 -0.37 -20.32 -17.42
N ARG A 465 -0.61 -21.09 -18.49
CA ARG A 465 0.14 -22.32 -18.79
C ARG A 465 0.64 -22.28 -20.24
N ALA A 466 1.85 -21.77 -20.43
CA ALA A 466 2.48 -21.67 -21.73
C ALA A 466 3.01 -23.05 -22.17
N ALA A 467 2.58 -23.50 -23.35
CA ALA A 467 3.04 -24.76 -23.92
C ALA A 467 4.05 -24.59 -25.07
N GLY A 468 4.47 -23.37 -25.41
CA GLY A 468 5.53 -23.10 -26.39
C GLY A 468 6.95 -23.20 -25.82
N THR A 469 7.91 -23.41 -26.72
CA THR A 469 9.33 -23.03 -26.50
C THR A 469 9.82 -22.06 -27.59
N ALA A 470 8.86 -21.45 -28.29
CA ALA A 470 8.94 -20.63 -29.50
C ALA A 470 7.49 -20.17 -29.83
N GLY A 471 7.29 -19.56 -30.99
CA GLY A 471 5.98 -19.00 -31.40
C GLY A 471 5.79 -17.59 -30.85
N GLU A 472 4.55 -17.11 -30.87
CA GLU A 472 4.20 -15.78 -30.34
C GLU A 472 4.34 -15.71 -28.82
N ALA A 473 4.53 -14.47 -28.32
CA ALA A 473 5.09 -14.18 -26.99
C ALA A 473 6.40 -14.96 -26.67
N PHE A 474 7.08 -15.49 -27.69
CA PHE A 474 8.33 -16.25 -27.62
C PHE A 474 8.30 -17.44 -26.64
N GLY A 475 7.11 -17.99 -26.35
CA GLY A 475 6.91 -19.06 -25.38
C GLY A 475 6.71 -18.61 -23.92
N ALA A 476 6.75 -17.30 -23.62
CA ALA A 476 6.53 -16.76 -22.27
C ALA A 476 5.05 -16.82 -21.85
N ASN A 477 4.74 -16.91 -20.55
CA ASN A 477 3.36 -16.67 -20.14
C ASN A 477 2.97 -15.21 -20.35
N ILE A 478 3.84 -14.29 -19.97
CA ILE A 478 3.69 -12.85 -20.18
C ILE A 478 4.95 -12.34 -20.89
N TYR A 479 4.80 -11.84 -22.11
CA TYR A 479 5.82 -11.09 -22.82
C TYR A 479 5.36 -9.64 -22.99
N ILE A 480 6.22 -8.69 -22.63
CA ILE A 480 5.97 -7.26 -22.75
C ILE A 480 7.12 -6.65 -23.56
N ALA A 481 6.79 -5.97 -24.66
CA ALA A 481 7.76 -5.26 -25.47
C ALA A 481 8.40 -4.10 -24.67
N ASN A 482 7.57 -3.21 -24.14
CA ASN A 482 7.93 -2.20 -23.14
C ASN A 482 6.71 -1.89 -22.24
N GLY A 483 6.95 -1.36 -21.04
CA GLY A 483 5.90 -0.92 -20.12
C GLY A 483 5.87 -1.70 -18.79
N ARG A 484 4.67 -1.91 -18.24
CA ARG A 484 4.46 -2.19 -16.81
C ARG A 484 3.46 -3.32 -16.50
N ILE A 485 3.67 -3.99 -15.36
CA ILE A 485 2.75 -4.94 -14.73
C ILE A 485 2.46 -4.43 -13.31
N ASN A 486 1.20 -4.12 -13.02
CA ASN A 486 0.73 -3.69 -11.70
C ASN A 486 -0.27 -4.73 -11.17
N ILE A 487 -0.08 -5.23 -9.95
CA ILE A 487 -0.92 -6.26 -9.33
C ILE A 487 -1.50 -5.72 -8.02
N GLY A 488 -2.79 -5.37 -8.04
CA GLY A 488 -3.58 -4.88 -6.91
C GLY A 488 -3.69 -5.89 -5.75
N ASN A 489 -4.36 -5.49 -4.67
CA ASN A 489 -4.28 -6.15 -3.36
C ASN A 489 -4.91 -7.54 -3.32
N ARG A 490 -4.34 -8.48 -2.56
CA ARG A 490 -4.83 -9.86 -2.33
C ARG A 490 -4.97 -10.73 -3.60
N SER A 491 -4.32 -10.34 -4.69
CA SER A 491 -4.47 -10.97 -6.01
C SER A 491 -3.43 -12.06 -6.30
N GLU A 492 -3.83 -13.10 -7.02
CA GLU A 492 -3.11 -14.39 -7.09
C GLU A 492 -2.82 -14.84 -8.54
N LEU A 493 -1.55 -14.80 -8.95
CA LEU A 493 -1.07 -15.14 -10.30
C LEU A 493 -0.23 -16.44 -10.30
N HIS A 494 -0.65 -17.46 -11.05
CA HIS A 494 0.06 -18.74 -11.21
C HIS A 494 0.60 -18.91 -12.64
N LEU A 495 1.92 -18.95 -12.78
CA LEU A 495 2.62 -19.09 -14.06
C LEU A 495 3.29 -20.47 -14.17
N THR A 496 2.87 -21.28 -15.15
CA THR A 496 3.57 -22.52 -15.52
C THR A 496 4.34 -22.29 -16.81
N ALA A 497 5.67 -22.20 -16.73
CA ALA A 497 6.56 -21.96 -17.86
C ALA A 497 7.15 -23.27 -18.41
N ARG A 498 7.33 -23.34 -19.73
CA ARG A 498 7.90 -24.52 -20.40
C ARG A 498 9.43 -24.46 -20.45
N ALA A 499 10.05 -25.64 -20.57
CA ALA A 499 11.48 -25.84 -20.71
C ALA A 499 12.15 -24.88 -21.72
N ASN A 500 13.01 -24.00 -21.19
CA ASN A 500 13.79 -22.99 -21.91
C ASN A 500 13.03 -21.75 -22.42
N SER A 501 11.81 -21.50 -21.95
CA SER A 501 11.09 -20.23 -22.16
C SER A 501 10.79 -19.50 -20.84
N PRO A 502 10.46 -18.21 -20.88
CA PRO A 502 10.17 -17.42 -19.68
C PRO A 502 8.84 -17.78 -19.01
N ALA A 503 8.71 -17.36 -17.76
CA ALA A 503 7.40 -17.06 -17.18
C ALA A 503 7.01 -15.61 -17.52
N ILE A 504 7.90 -14.67 -17.24
CA ILE A 504 7.75 -13.23 -17.50
C ILE A 504 8.97 -12.74 -18.28
N SER A 505 8.76 -12.01 -19.37
CA SER A 505 9.81 -11.33 -20.12
C SER A 505 9.41 -9.89 -20.41
N MET A 506 10.14 -8.95 -19.81
CA MET A 506 9.97 -7.51 -20.00
C MET A 506 11.17 -7.02 -20.79
N TYR A 507 10.99 -6.76 -22.09
CA TYR A 507 12.10 -6.70 -23.04
C TYR A 507 12.90 -5.40 -22.97
N ALA A 508 12.22 -4.26 -23.06
CA ALA A 508 12.84 -2.94 -23.11
C ALA A 508 13.40 -2.46 -21.75
N SER A 509 14.21 -1.41 -21.82
CA SER A 509 14.66 -0.64 -20.66
C SER A 509 13.52 0.11 -19.97
N GLY A 510 13.65 0.36 -18.67
CA GLY A 510 12.63 1.10 -17.90
C GLY A 510 11.33 0.32 -17.64
N ALA A 511 11.34 -1.01 -17.76
CA ALA A 511 10.15 -1.82 -17.48
C ALA A 511 9.87 -1.97 -15.97
N HIS A 512 8.60 -1.86 -15.58
CA HIS A 512 8.17 -1.81 -14.17
C HIS A 512 7.30 -3.02 -13.78
N PHE A 513 7.64 -3.71 -12.69
CA PHE A 513 6.86 -4.78 -12.09
C PHE A 513 6.51 -4.40 -10.65
N GLU A 514 5.22 -4.41 -10.30
CA GLU A 514 4.72 -3.98 -9.01
C GLU A 514 3.65 -4.92 -8.45
N MET A 515 3.65 -5.10 -7.14
CA MET A 515 2.61 -5.79 -6.37
C MET A 515 2.22 -4.94 -5.16
N SER A 516 0.92 -4.71 -4.96
CA SER A 516 0.32 -4.06 -3.79
C SER A 516 0.30 -5.01 -2.57
N GLU A 517 -0.59 -4.82 -1.58
CA GLU A 517 -0.58 -5.59 -0.33
C GLU A 517 -1.15 -7.01 -0.46
N ASP A 518 -0.52 -7.99 0.22
CA ASP A 518 -0.99 -9.38 0.41
C ASP A 518 -1.21 -10.19 -0.90
N SER A 519 -0.57 -9.78 -1.99
CA SER A 519 -0.68 -10.41 -3.31
C SER A 519 0.37 -11.50 -3.54
N LYS A 520 0.15 -12.36 -4.54
CA LYS A 520 0.92 -13.60 -4.72
C LYS A 520 1.20 -13.93 -6.19
N VAL A 521 2.46 -14.21 -6.50
CA VAL A 521 2.92 -14.69 -7.81
C VAL A 521 3.69 -16.00 -7.63
N VAL A 522 3.17 -17.09 -8.19
CA VAL A 522 3.75 -18.44 -8.11
C VAL A 522 4.22 -18.87 -9.49
N ILE A 523 5.51 -19.12 -9.66
CA ILE A 523 6.15 -19.51 -10.91
C ILE A 523 6.71 -20.93 -10.82
N LYS A 524 6.28 -21.81 -11.72
CA LYS A 524 6.79 -23.17 -11.88
C LYS A 524 7.48 -23.30 -13.24
N ALA A 525 8.78 -23.59 -13.24
CA ALA A 525 9.60 -23.60 -14.44
C ALA A 525 10.41 -24.92 -14.55
N ASP A 526 9.90 -25.85 -15.36
CA ASP A 526 10.49 -27.18 -15.54
C ASP A 526 11.41 -27.27 -16.77
N GLY A 527 12.59 -27.88 -16.61
CA GLY A 527 13.41 -28.37 -17.73
C GLY A 527 14.30 -27.33 -18.45
N ARG A 528 14.54 -26.16 -17.86
CA ARG A 528 15.40 -25.11 -18.43
C ARG A 528 16.88 -25.51 -18.36
N THR A 529 17.39 -26.09 -19.44
CA THR A 529 18.74 -26.64 -19.59
C THR A 529 19.68 -25.80 -20.46
N THR A 530 19.16 -24.73 -21.09
CA THR A 530 19.94 -23.76 -21.90
C THR A 530 21.06 -23.08 -21.10
N SER A 531 22.10 -22.62 -21.79
CA SER A 531 23.18 -21.78 -21.25
C SER A 531 23.05 -20.30 -21.63
N LEU A 532 22.01 -19.94 -22.39
CA LEU A 532 21.77 -18.58 -22.89
C LEU A 532 21.00 -17.75 -21.85
N ASN A 533 21.38 -16.48 -21.67
CA ASN A 533 20.56 -15.47 -21.00
C ASN A 533 19.96 -14.54 -22.08
N GLY A 534 18.83 -13.90 -21.77
CA GLY A 534 18.09 -13.04 -22.67
C GLY A 534 16.57 -13.23 -22.53
N TRP A 535 15.82 -12.31 -23.13
CA TRP A 535 14.35 -12.25 -23.11
C TRP A 535 13.65 -13.57 -23.46
N GLY A 536 14.24 -14.40 -24.32
CA GLY A 536 13.67 -15.70 -24.70
C GLY A 536 14.02 -16.88 -23.78
N TYR A 537 14.82 -16.70 -22.71
CA TYR A 537 15.51 -17.83 -22.05
C TYR A 537 15.49 -17.85 -20.51
N ASN A 538 15.44 -16.70 -19.84
CA ASN A 538 15.39 -16.62 -18.37
C ASN A 538 13.96 -16.77 -17.86
N ILE A 539 13.77 -17.23 -16.62
CA ILE A 539 12.43 -17.47 -16.05
C ILE A 539 11.72 -16.14 -15.77
N ILE A 540 12.48 -15.17 -15.25
CA ILE A 540 12.16 -13.74 -15.35
C ILE A 540 13.30 -13.07 -16.12
N TYR A 541 12.98 -12.32 -17.16
CA TYR A 541 13.89 -11.39 -17.83
C TYR A 541 13.37 -9.96 -17.72
N MET A 542 14.28 -9.02 -17.48
CA MET A 542 14.02 -7.57 -17.50
C MET A 542 15.13 -6.83 -18.25
N GLY A 543 14.79 -5.70 -18.88
CA GLY A 543 15.73 -4.81 -19.54
C GLY A 543 16.63 -4.02 -18.57
N ALA A 544 17.30 -3.00 -19.09
CA ALA A 544 18.16 -2.11 -18.28
C ALA A 544 17.33 -0.99 -17.63
N GLY A 545 17.62 -0.65 -16.38
CA GLY A 545 16.89 0.38 -15.63
C GLY A 545 15.47 -0.04 -15.21
N SER A 546 15.21 -1.34 -15.14
CA SER A 546 13.91 -1.89 -14.73
C SER A 546 13.71 -1.89 -13.21
N THR A 547 12.45 -1.80 -12.76
CA THR A 547 12.08 -1.81 -11.34
C THR A 547 11.24 -3.05 -11.02
N MET A 548 11.49 -3.69 -9.87
CA MET A 548 10.69 -4.79 -9.35
C MET A 548 10.35 -4.56 -7.86
N LEU A 549 9.13 -4.12 -7.58
CA LEU A 549 8.58 -3.97 -6.23
C LEU A 549 7.72 -5.19 -5.86
N ILE A 550 8.07 -5.85 -4.77
CA ILE A 550 7.20 -6.78 -4.04
C ILE A 550 6.73 -6.01 -2.80
N GLY A 551 5.48 -5.53 -2.83
CA GLY A 551 4.90 -4.70 -1.77
C GLY A 551 4.65 -5.42 -0.44
N ASN A 552 3.95 -4.74 0.45
CA ASN A 552 3.76 -5.21 1.82
C ASN A 552 3.05 -6.57 1.85
N LYS A 553 3.56 -7.54 2.63
CA LYS A 553 3.04 -8.93 2.73
C LYS A 553 3.01 -9.74 1.42
N SER A 554 3.31 -9.12 0.28
CA SER A 554 3.24 -9.72 -1.05
C SER A 554 4.33 -10.77 -1.27
N SER A 555 4.08 -11.76 -2.13
CA SER A 555 4.92 -12.94 -2.27
C SER A 555 5.23 -13.34 -3.72
N VAL A 556 6.52 -13.50 -4.04
CA VAL A 556 7.00 -14.10 -5.30
C VAL A 556 7.72 -15.42 -5.00
N GLU A 557 7.14 -16.52 -5.46
CA GLU A 557 7.67 -17.88 -5.28
C GLU A 557 8.06 -18.48 -6.63
N ILE A 558 9.31 -18.92 -6.79
CA ILE A 558 9.83 -19.51 -8.05
C ILE A 558 10.45 -20.88 -7.78
N ASP A 559 9.84 -21.93 -8.34
CA ASP A 559 10.35 -23.30 -8.32
C ASP A 559 10.91 -23.69 -9.70
N ALA A 560 12.25 -23.70 -9.80
CA ALA A 560 12.98 -23.94 -11.04
C ALA A 560 13.62 -25.35 -11.03
N VAL A 561 12.92 -26.33 -11.60
CA VAL A 561 13.25 -27.77 -11.52
C VAL A 561 13.81 -28.33 -12.84
N ASN A 562 14.52 -29.47 -12.77
CA ASN A 562 15.17 -30.15 -13.89
C ASN A 562 16.08 -29.25 -14.76
N GLN A 563 16.72 -28.26 -14.16
CA GLN A 563 17.57 -27.25 -14.78
C GLN A 563 18.95 -27.80 -15.21
N GLY A 564 19.33 -28.97 -14.67
CA GLY A 564 20.52 -29.71 -15.08
C GLY A 564 21.80 -28.92 -14.90
N THR A 565 22.48 -28.60 -16.01
CA THR A 565 23.76 -27.86 -16.03
C THR A 565 23.65 -26.47 -16.67
N THR A 566 22.45 -25.85 -16.65
CA THR A 566 22.24 -24.45 -17.10
C THR A 566 23.24 -23.47 -16.48
N THR A 567 23.57 -22.41 -17.22
CA THR A 567 24.35 -21.26 -16.71
C THR A 567 23.56 -19.96 -16.65
N SER A 568 22.28 -19.97 -17.03
CA SER A 568 21.46 -18.76 -17.07
C SER A 568 20.75 -18.50 -15.75
N GLY A 569 20.59 -17.23 -15.40
CA GLY A 569 19.86 -16.81 -14.19
C GLY A 569 18.43 -17.34 -14.14
N VAL A 570 17.87 -17.51 -12.94
CA VAL A 570 16.41 -17.65 -12.78
C VAL A 570 15.79 -16.29 -13.10
N ILE A 571 16.24 -15.25 -12.39
CA ILE A 571 16.00 -13.84 -12.72
C ILE A 571 17.25 -13.28 -13.41
N HIS A 572 17.06 -12.55 -14.52
CA HIS A 572 18.13 -11.88 -15.24
C HIS A 572 17.73 -10.45 -15.67
N VAL A 573 18.58 -9.48 -15.33
CA VAL A 573 18.42 -8.06 -15.68
C VAL A 573 19.54 -7.65 -16.62
N ALA A 574 19.20 -7.13 -17.80
CA ALA A 574 20.13 -6.78 -18.86
C ALA A 574 20.91 -5.46 -18.64
N GLY A 575 20.83 -4.85 -17.46
CA GLY A 575 21.56 -3.64 -17.09
C GLY A 575 21.48 -3.35 -15.59
N ALA A 576 21.19 -2.09 -15.25
CA ALA A 576 20.81 -1.70 -13.89
C ALA A 576 19.39 -2.17 -13.58
N ALA A 577 19.05 -2.28 -12.30
CA ALA A 577 17.66 -2.39 -11.83
C ALA A 577 17.55 -2.02 -10.35
N THR A 578 16.35 -1.59 -9.95
CA THR A 578 15.96 -1.40 -8.56
C THR A 578 15.03 -2.54 -8.16
N PHE A 579 15.42 -3.38 -7.22
CA PHE A 579 14.58 -4.45 -6.69
C PHE A 579 14.26 -4.16 -5.22
N ILE A 580 12.99 -4.22 -4.82
CA ILE A 580 12.55 -3.94 -3.45
C ILE A 580 11.64 -5.08 -2.99
N VAL A 581 11.90 -5.59 -1.79
CA VAL A 581 10.94 -6.40 -1.03
C VAL A 581 10.58 -5.61 0.23
N ALA A 582 9.34 -5.15 0.27
CA ALA A 582 8.81 -4.28 1.32
C ALA A 582 8.41 -5.09 2.58
N LYS A 583 7.78 -4.41 3.54
CA LYS A 583 7.53 -4.96 4.89
C LYS A 583 6.70 -6.23 4.83
N GLU A 584 7.14 -7.26 5.53
CA GLU A 584 6.52 -8.60 5.51
C GLU A 584 6.47 -9.25 4.10
N GLY A 585 7.15 -8.71 3.09
CA GLY A 585 7.22 -9.27 1.75
C GLY A 585 8.02 -10.58 1.67
N VAL A 586 7.75 -11.41 0.65
CA VAL A 586 8.37 -12.73 0.47
C VAL A 586 8.97 -12.88 -0.92
N LEU A 587 10.23 -13.30 -0.97
CA LEU A 587 10.88 -13.79 -2.19
C LEU A 587 11.49 -15.17 -1.92
N ASP A 588 10.96 -16.21 -2.56
CA ASP A 588 11.48 -17.57 -2.44
C ASP A 588 11.88 -18.13 -3.82
N ILE A 589 13.18 -18.23 -4.09
CA ILE A 589 13.74 -18.76 -5.34
C ILE A 589 14.46 -20.07 -5.06
N LYS A 590 13.92 -21.17 -5.59
CA LYS A 590 14.53 -22.51 -5.55
C LYS A 590 15.01 -22.93 -6.92
N SER A 591 16.21 -23.51 -7.00
CA SER A 591 16.71 -24.08 -8.26
C SER A 591 17.59 -25.31 -8.09
N ASP A 592 17.34 -26.34 -8.90
CA ASP A 592 18.10 -27.60 -8.87
C ASP A 592 19.36 -27.59 -9.77
N GLY A 593 19.65 -26.45 -10.43
CA GLY A 593 20.75 -26.30 -11.39
C GLY A 593 22.14 -26.46 -10.77
N THR A 594 22.93 -27.41 -11.30
CA THR A 594 24.20 -27.85 -10.68
C THR A 594 25.44 -27.13 -11.18
N ASN A 595 25.35 -26.21 -12.14
CA ASN A 595 26.52 -25.56 -12.74
C ASN A 595 27.13 -24.51 -11.78
N PRO A 596 28.48 -24.44 -11.61
CA PRO A 596 29.11 -23.37 -10.85
C PRO A 596 28.86 -21.94 -11.35
N SER A 597 28.53 -21.75 -12.63
CA SER A 597 28.17 -20.43 -13.17
C SER A 597 26.68 -20.10 -13.08
N HIS A 598 25.83 -21.04 -12.67
CA HIS A 598 24.42 -20.76 -12.39
C HIS A 598 24.31 -19.81 -11.20
N SER A 599 23.50 -18.75 -11.31
CA SER A 599 23.10 -17.88 -10.19
C SER A 599 21.58 -17.79 -10.18
N LEU A 600 20.97 -17.55 -9.03
CA LEU A 600 19.52 -17.39 -8.97
C LEU A 600 19.13 -16.01 -9.53
N MET A 601 19.84 -14.96 -9.13
CA MET A 601 19.66 -13.60 -9.63
C MET A 601 20.93 -13.11 -10.33
N THR A 602 20.79 -12.51 -11.51
CA THR A 602 21.91 -12.03 -12.33
C THR A 602 21.63 -10.63 -12.87
N PHE A 603 22.52 -9.68 -12.61
CA PHE A 603 22.40 -8.28 -13.03
C PHE A 603 23.64 -7.84 -13.81
N LEU A 604 23.47 -7.12 -14.92
CA LEU A 604 24.58 -6.76 -15.81
C LEU A 604 25.22 -5.38 -15.56
N SER A 605 24.69 -4.55 -14.65
CA SER A 605 25.32 -3.29 -14.23
C SER A 605 25.65 -3.24 -12.74
N SER A 606 26.72 -2.51 -12.38
CA SER A 606 27.05 -2.18 -11.00
C SER A 606 26.22 -1.04 -10.40
N ALA A 607 25.26 -0.49 -11.15
CA ALA A 607 24.28 0.45 -10.63
C ALA A 607 23.01 -0.23 -10.06
N SER A 608 22.94 -1.58 -10.07
CA SER A 608 21.78 -2.30 -9.54
C SER A 608 21.73 -2.27 -8.01
N THR A 609 20.54 -1.98 -7.48
CA THR A 609 20.20 -1.98 -6.05
C THR A 609 19.19 -3.09 -5.74
N PHE A 610 19.29 -3.64 -4.53
CA PHE A 610 18.37 -4.64 -4.02
C PHE A 610 18.11 -4.34 -2.53
N THR A 611 16.85 -4.12 -2.15
CA THR A 611 16.48 -3.68 -0.80
C THR A 611 15.56 -4.70 -0.14
N PHE A 612 15.90 -5.11 1.10
CA PHE A 612 14.98 -5.81 2.00
C PHE A 612 14.57 -4.84 3.11
N ALA A 613 13.40 -4.21 2.96
CA ALA A 613 12.79 -3.35 3.97
C ALA A 613 11.85 -4.20 4.82
N ASP A 614 12.35 -4.72 5.95
CA ASP A 614 11.62 -5.57 6.90
C ASP A 614 10.81 -6.75 6.30
N ALA A 615 11.33 -7.37 5.23
CA ALA A 615 10.69 -8.47 4.51
C ALA A 615 10.42 -9.70 5.40
N GLN A 616 9.28 -10.39 5.23
CA GLN A 616 8.93 -11.60 5.99
C GLN A 616 9.95 -12.72 5.76
N ARG A 617 10.37 -12.92 4.51
CA ARG A 617 11.22 -14.04 4.11
C ARG A 617 11.91 -13.81 2.77
N ILE A 618 13.24 -13.85 2.76
CA ILE A 618 14.03 -13.98 1.52
C ILE A 618 14.75 -15.32 1.50
N ASN A 619 14.27 -16.28 0.72
CA ASN A 619 14.87 -17.60 0.58
C ASN A 619 15.53 -17.75 -0.80
N LEU A 620 16.86 -17.81 -0.84
CA LEU A 620 17.64 -18.03 -2.06
C LEU A 620 18.34 -19.38 -1.96
N GLU A 621 17.85 -20.39 -2.67
CA GLU A 621 18.19 -21.79 -2.42
C GLU A 621 18.57 -22.56 -3.70
N LYS A 622 19.76 -23.16 -3.70
CA LYS A 622 20.10 -24.23 -4.63
C LYS A 622 19.73 -25.56 -3.99
N THR A 623 18.74 -26.26 -4.54
CA THR A 623 18.21 -27.51 -3.97
C THR A 623 19.09 -28.74 -4.26
N ARG A 624 20.16 -28.57 -5.05
CA ARG A 624 21.14 -29.63 -5.38
C ARG A 624 22.57 -29.12 -5.28
N ALA A 625 23.49 -30.03 -4.94
CA ALA A 625 24.91 -29.73 -4.83
C ALA A 625 25.53 -29.37 -6.19
N VAL A 626 26.38 -28.35 -6.20
CA VAL A 626 27.05 -27.81 -7.39
C VAL A 626 28.17 -28.74 -7.87
N THR A 627 28.17 -29.06 -9.16
CA THR A 627 29.15 -29.95 -9.81
C THR A 627 30.31 -29.16 -10.41
N GLY A 628 31.37 -28.93 -9.63
CA GLY A 628 32.61 -28.32 -10.12
C GLY A 628 33.31 -27.44 -9.08
N ASN A 629 33.89 -26.32 -9.52
CA ASN A 629 34.52 -25.36 -8.62
C ASN A 629 33.46 -24.52 -7.88
N ALA A 630 33.01 -25.00 -6.72
CA ALA A 630 32.05 -24.32 -5.86
C ALA A 630 32.46 -22.87 -5.49
N ALA A 631 33.76 -22.54 -5.51
CA ALA A 631 34.23 -21.18 -5.23
C ALA A 631 33.76 -20.13 -6.26
N ASN A 632 33.30 -20.54 -7.45
CA ASN A 632 32.69 -19.63 -8.43
C ASN A 632 31.17 -19.49 -8.27
N SER A 633 30.52 -20.40 -7.55
CA SER A 633 29.07 -20.48 -7.41
C SER A 633 28.54 -19.48 -6.39
N SER A 634 27.67 -18.59 -6.85
CA SER A 634 26.89 -17.66 -6.02
C SER A 634 25.39 -17.90 -6.20
N LEU A 635 24.61 -17.31 -5.29
CA LEU A 635 23.16 -17.15 -5.39
C LEU A 635 22.80 -15.85 -6.16
N ILE A 636 23.58 -14.79 -5.94
CA ILE A 636 23.44 -13.47 -6.59
C ILE A 636 24.73 -13.13 -7.36
N SER A 637 24.61 -12.57 -8.55
CA SER A 637 25.74 -12.04 -9.33
C SER A 637 25.40 -10.65 -9.88
N ILE A 638 26.20 -9.64 -9.55
CA ILE A 638 26.06 -8.28 -10.09
C ILE A 638 27.38 -7.85 -10.73
N SER A 639 27.36 -7.58 -12.04
CA SER A 639 28.55 -7.18 -12.81
C SER A 639 29.14 -5.84 -12.37
N GLY A 640 30.41 -5.59 -12.75
CA GLY A 640 31.14 -4.38 -12.39
C GLY A 640 31.61 -4.38 -10.93
N SER A 641 31.65 -3.22 -10.29
CA SER A 641 31.95 -3.06 -8.86
C SER A 641 31.20 -1.85 -8.31
N GLY A 642 30.15 -2.10 -7.53
CA GLY A 642 29.27 -1.03 -7.02
C GLY A 642 27.87 -1.49 -6.64
N GLY A 643 27.38 -2.58 -7.24
CA GLY A 643 26.03 -3.09 -6.99
C GLY A 643 25.82 -3.42 -5.52
N LEU A 644 24.62 -3.10 -5.01
CA LEU A 644 24.33 -3.04 -3.57
C LEU A 644 23.13 -3.94 -3.23
N LEU A 645 23.32 -4.79 -2.22
CA LEU A 645 22.22 -5.31 -1.41
C LEU A 645 22.18 -4.51 -0.10
N ASP A 646 21.06 -3.86 0.16
CA ASP A 646 20.74 -3.15 1.39
C ASP A 646 19.67 -3.95 2.16
N VAL A 647 19.85 -4.09 3.47
CA VAL A 647 18.96 -4.87 4.34
C VAL A 647 18.78 -4.09 5.63
N ASP A 648 17.54 -3.67 5.86
CA ASP A 648 17.08 -2.90 7.01
C ASP A 648 17.28 -3.68 8.32
N ILE A 649 16.38 -4.62 8.63
CA ILE A 649 16.45 -5.46 9.83
C ILE A 649 15.92 -6.86 9.56
N GLN A 650 16.74 -7.89 9.82
CA GLN A 650 16.43 -9.30 9.55
C GLN A 650 17.17 -10.25 10.50
N ALA A 651 16.62 -11.44 10.75
CA ALA A 651 17.41 -12.61 11.11
C ALA A 651 18.02 -13.21 9.83
N ALA A 652 19.23 -13.75 9.89
CA ALA A 652 19.96 -14.29 8.75
C ALA A 652 20.48 -15.71 9.01
N LYS A 653 20.30 -16.62 8.06
CA LYS A 653 20.78 -18.00 8.08
C LYS A 653 21.49 -18.35 6.77
N GLN A 654 22.55 -19.15 6.85
CA GLN A 654 23.37 -19.53 5.69
C GLN A 654 23.81 -20.98 5.73
N TRP A 655 23.72 -21.66 4.58
CA TRP A 655 24.20 -23.03 4.35
C TRP A 655 25.41 -23.00 3.42
N ARG A 656 26.52 -23.62 3.81
CA ARG A 656 27.71 -23.73 2.95
C ARG A 656 27.45 -24.66 1.77
N HIS A 657 28.19 -24.47 0.67
CA HIS A 657 28.15 -25.35 -0.51
C HIS A 657 28.22 -26.83 -0.14
N GLY A 658 27.19 -27.59 -0.52
CA GLY A 658 27.02 -29.01 -0.21
C GLY A 658 26.18 -29.33 1.04
N ASN A 659 25.86 -28.37 1.91
CA ASN A 659 24.90 -28.58 2.99
C ASN A 659 23.47 -28.48 2.44
N LEU A 660 22.84 -29.64 2.24
CA LEU A 660 21.45 -29.81 1.78
C LEU A 660 20.53 -30.26 2.92
N THR A 661 20.84 -29.91 4.16
CA THR A 661 20.02 -30.26 5.34
C THR A 661 19.17 -29.07 5.81
N GLU A 662 18.19 -29.32 6.66
CA GLU A 662 17.34 -28.27 7.24
C GLU A 662 18.13 -27.35 8.19
N GLU A 663 19.26 -27.81 8.73
CA GLU A 663 20.10 -27.08 9.68
C GLU A 663 21.15 -26.19 8.97
N PRO A 664 21.20 -24.88 9.25
CA PRO A 664 22.19 -23.98 8.65
C PRO A 664 23.59 -24.18 9.23
N ASP A 665 24.62 -23.84 8.47
CA ASP A 665 26.01 -23.72 8.98
C ASP A 665 26.16 -22.54 9.93
N PHE A 666 25.37 -21.47 9.71
CA PHE A 666 25.41 -20.23 10.47
C PHE A 666 24.00 -19.65 10.64
N SER A 667 23.73 -19.08 11.82
CA SER A 667 22.54 -18.28 12.11
C SER A 667 22.96 -17.04 12.89
N TRP A 668 22.40 -15.89 12.55
CA TRP A 668 22.64 -14.61 13.20
C TRP A 668 21.29 -13.90 13.37
N SER A 669 21.02 -13.35 14.56
CA SER A 669 19.86 -12.51 14.79
C SER A 669 20.09 -11.62 16.02
N PRO A 670 19.70 -10.34 15.99
CA PRO A 670 19.31 -9.58 14.81
C PRO A 670 20.52 -9.20 13.95
N ILE A 671 20.29 -8.86 12.68
CA ILE A 671 21.23 -8.18 11.78
C ILE A 671 20.49 -6.98 11.20
N PHE A 672 21.10 -5.79 11.29
CA PHE A 672 20.50 -4.56 10.76
C PHE A 672 21.51 -3.62 10.09
N ASN A 673 21.02 -2.69 9.27
CA ASN A 673 21.81 -1.77 8.45
C ASN A 673 22.89 -2.49 7.60
N LEU A 674 22.57 -3.69 7.10
CA LEU A 674 23.50 -4.55 6.37
C LEU A 674 23.60 -4.11 4.91
N LYS A 675 24.80 -3.65 4.52
CA LYS A 675 25.12 -3.22 3.15
C LYS A 675 26.20 -4.13 2.57
N VAL A 676 25.86 -4.81 1.47
CA VAL A 676 26.73 -5.79 0.80
C VAL A 676 27.00 -5.33 -0.63
N ASN A 677 28.25 -4.96 -0.88
CA ASN A 677 28.71 -4.53 -2.20
C ASN A 677 29.14 -5.76 -3.02
N PHE A 678 28.86 -5.75 -4.33
CA PHE A 678 29.16 -6.85 -5.24
C PHE A 678 30.28 -6.52 -6.25
N ALA A 679 31.00 -7.58 -6.65
CA ALA A 679 31.91 -7.60 -7.79
C ALA A 679 31.78 -8.95 -8.54
N SER A 680 30.91 -8.98 -9.55
CA SER A 680 30.38 -10.20 -10.18
C SER A 680 29.80 -11.16 -9.12
N THR A 681 30.43 -12.32 -8.89
CA THR A 681 30.00 -13.30 -7.88
C THR A 681 30.72 -13.15 -6.54
N LEU A 682 31.52 -12.10 -6.32
CA LEU A 682 32.11 -11.76 -5.02
C LEU A 682 31.17 -10.80 -4.26
N SER A 683 31.08 -11.00 -2.96
CA SER A 683 30.32 -10.18 -2.01
C SER A 683 31.25 -9.62 -0.93
N SER A 684 31.17 -8.32 -0.62
CA SER A 684 31.92 -7.70 0.48
C SER A 684 31.02 -6.77 1.29
N ILE A 685 30.96 -7.00 2.61
CA ILE A 685 30.11 -6.26 3.54
C ILE A 685 30.75 -4.89 3.82
N SER A 686 30.13 -3.82 3.34
CA SER A 686 30.52 -2.44 3.66
C SER A 686 30.02 -2.10 5.07
N ASN A 687 28.71 -2.14 5.30
CA ASN A 687 28.10 -1.93 6.62
C ASN A 687 27.38 -3.16 7.17
N VAL A 688 27.31 -3.30 8.49
CA VAL A 688 26.42 -4.21 9.22
C VAL A 688 26.51 -3.90 10.71
N SER A 689 25.35 -3.86 11.38
CA SER A 689 25.17 -3.72 12.83
C SER A 689 24.34 -4.88 13.40
N SER A 690 24.36 -5.01 14.72
CA SER A 690 23.63 -6.01 15.51
C SER A 690 23.69 -5.59 16.98
N ILE A 691 22.88 -6.18 17.86
CA ILE A 691 22.96 -5.93 19.31
C ILE A 691 24.30 -6.33 19.95
N SER A 692 25.14 -7.13 19.27
CA SER A 692 26.43 -7.57 19.78
C SER A 692 27.55 -7.51 18.73
N GLN A 693 28.70 -6.95 19.13
CA GLN A 693 29.94 -6.98 18.35
C GLN A 693 30.40 -8.40 18.00
N GLU A 694 30.11 -9.41 18.83
CA GLU A 694 30.43 -10.81 18.52
C GLU A 694 29.62 -11.31 17.31
N ILE A 695 28.35 -10.89 17.19
CA ILE A 695 27.50 -11.20 16.03
C ILE A 695 28.04 -10.46 14.80
N VAL A 696 28.38 -9.18 14.91
CA VAL A 696 28.98 -8.37 13.82
C VAL A 696 30.28 -9.01 13.30
N ASP A 697 31.21 -9.36 14.19
CA ASP A 697 32.49 -9.97 13.83
C ASP A 697 32.29 -11.36 13.21
N HIS A 698 31.42 -12.18 13.79
CA HIS A 698 31.13 -13.52 13.26
C HIS A 698 30.42 -13.47 11.91
N PHE A 699 29.52 -12.50 11.69
CA PHE A 699 28.86 -12.27 10.41
C PHE A 699 29.87 -11.82 9.35
N ARG A 700 30.65 -10.77 9.63
CA ARG A 700 31.69 -10.24 8.72
C ARG A 700 32.75 -11.28 8.34
N ALA A 701 33.02 -12.27 9.20
CA ALA A 701 33.98 -13.35 8.93
C ALA A 701 33.43 -14.51 8.07
N ASN A 702 32.10 -14.67 7.94
CA ASN A 702 31.50 -15.92 7.44
C ASN A 702 30.36 -15.75 6.40
N PHE A 703 29.69 -14.60 6.35
CA PHE A 703 28.59 -14.38 5.39
C PHE A 703 29.11 -14.18 3.96
N THR A 704 28.49 -14.85 2.99
CA THR A 704 28.73 -14.63 1.55
C THR A 704 27.61 -15.22 0.70
N THR A 705 27.27 -14.55 -0.41
CA THR A 705 26.34 -15.09 -1.41
C THR A 705 26.87 -16.34 -2.13
N ARG A 706 28.14 -16.71 -1.93
CA ARG A 706 28.74 -17.99 -2.36
C ARG A 706 28.34 -19.15 -1.44
N ALA A 707 27.03 -19.35 -1.30
CA ALA A 707 26.39 -20.31 -0.43
C ALA A 707 25.54 -21.33 -1.20
N GLN A 708 25.15 -22.42 -0.54
CA GLN A 708 24.14 -23.36 -1.04
C GLN A 708 22.74 -22.76 -0.89
N ARG A 709 22.51 -22.09 0.24
CA ARG A 709 21.27 -21.39 0.58
C ARG A 709 21.58 -20.17 1.47
N ILE A 710 20.85 -19.09 1.25
CA ILE A 710 20.68 -17.98 2.20
C ILE A 710 19.18 -17.87 2.51
N LEU A 711 18.87 -17.63 3.78
CA LEU A 711 17.53 -17.32 4.25
C LEU A 711 17.61 -16.09 5.15
N PHE A 712 16.88 -15.03 4.80
CA PHE A 712 16.53 -13.95 5.72
C PHE A 712 15.09 -14.16 6.20
N GLU A 713 14.83 -13.86 7.48
CA GLU A 713 13.54 -13.99 8.15
C GLU A 713 13.26 -12.73 8.99
N TYR A 714 12.03 -12.22 8.91
CA TYR A 714 11.55 -11.09 9.70
C TYR A 714 11.70 -11.31 11.21
N ILE A 715 12.06 -10.22 11.89
CA ILE A 715 12.11 -10.12 13.35
C ILE A 715 10.76 -9.53 13.78
N PRO A 716 10.00 -10.17 14.70
CA PRO A 716 8.74 -9.63 15.19
C PRO A 716 8.87 -8.19 15.66
N ASP A 717 7.87 -7.38 15.31
CA ASP A 717 7.77 -6.00 15.79
C ASP A 717 7.71 -5.91 17.31
N VAL A 718 8.08 -4.73 17.81
CA VAL A 718 7.85 -4.36 19.20
C VAL A 718 6.48 -3.71 19.29
N GLU A 719 5.76 -4.01 20.35
CA GLU A 719 4.53 -3.34 20.76
C GLU A 719 4.74 -2.81 22.18
N VAL A 720 4.16 -1.66 22.51
CA VAL A 720 4.02 -1.15 23.88
C VAL A 720 2.69 -0.42 24.06
N HIS A 721 2.07 -0.60 25.23
CA HIS A 721 0.82 0.02 25.64
C HIS A 721 0.92 0.48 27.10
N LEU A 722 0.35 1.66 27.41
CA LEU A 722 0.31 2.24 28.76
C LEU A 722 -1.08 2.15 29.39
N GLU A 723 -1.14 1.88 30.69
CA GLU A 723 -2.35 2.12 31.50
C GLU A 723 -2.53 3.64 31.76
N PRO A 724 -3.78 4.15 31.88
CA PRO A 724 -4.03 5.58 32.10
C PRO A 724 -3.44 6.12 33.42
N LEU A 725 -2.81 7.29 33.34
CA LEU A 725 -2.25 8.02 34.50
C LEU A 725 -3.16 9.17 34.95
N THR A 726 -3.02 9.61 36.21
CA THR A 726 -3.92 10.56 36.86
C THR A 726 -3.23 11.33 37.98
N GLU A 727 -3.64 12.55 38.29
CA GLU A 727 -3.16 13.26 39.49
C GLU A 727 -3.83 12.76 40.80
N ASP A 728 -4.85 11.89 40.73
CA ASP A 728 -5.67 11.49 41.89
C ASP A 728 -4.92 10.59 42.88
N PRO A 729 -4.59 11.07 44.10
CA PRO A 729 -3.78 10.33 45.06
C PRO A 729 -4.47 9.08 45.64
N ALA A 730 -5.78 8.88 45.38
CA ALA A 730 -6.50 7.65 45.72
C ALA A 730 -6.25 6.51 44.72
N LEU A 731 -5.84 6.82 43.48
CA LEU A 731 -5.68 5.86 42.38
C LEU A 731 -4.20 5.46 42.19
N GLU A 732 -3.96 4.21 41.78
CA GLU A 732 -2.59 3.69 41.56
C GLU A 732 -1.84 4.42 40.43
N GLY A 733 -2.56 4.82 39.37
CA GLY A 733 -2.02 5.58 38.24
C GLY A 733 -1.55 7.01 38.58
N SER A 734 -1.58 7.40 39.85
CA SER A 734 -0.91 8.63 40.34
C SER A 734 0.52 8.41 40.82
N ARG A 735 0.94 7.14 41.01
CA ARG A 735 2.24 6.76 41.58
C ARG A 735 2.89 5.53 40.93
N ILE A 736 2.23 4.87 39.99
CA ILE A 736 2.76 3.70 39.26
C ILE A 736 2.45 3.86 37.77
N ILE A 737 3.47 3.75 36.92
CA ILE A 737 3.30 3.49 35.47
C ILE A 737 3.15 1.98 35.30
N LYS A 738 2.08 1.53 34.64
CA LYS A 738 1.85 0.12 34.28
C LYS A 738 1.56 0.01 32.79
N GLY A 739 1.66 -1.20 32.26
CA GLY A 739 1.31 -1.49 30.87
C GLY A 739 1.81 -2.86 30.42
N LYS A 740 1.71 -3.08 29.11
CA LYS A 740 2.20 -4.27 28.41
C LYS A 740 3.12 -3.88 27.27
N ALA A 741 4.13 -4.69 27.00
CA ALA A 741 4.98 -4.60 25.83
C ALA A 741 5.33 -6.00 25.31
N THR A 742 5.99 -6.11 24.15
CA THR A 742 6.56 -7.38 23.69
C THR A 742 7.44 -8.00 24.81
N PRO A 743 7.28 -9.30 25.15
CA PRO A 743 7.99 -9.90 26.26
C PRO A 743 9.51 -9.70 26.20
N TYR A 744 10.11 -9.36 27.35
CA TYR A 744 11.53 -9.03 27.50
C TYR A 744 12.02 -7.73 26.81
N SER A 745 11.16 -6.89 26.23
CA SER A 745 11.54 -5.53 25.80
C SER A 745 12.08 -4.71 26.96
N VAL A 746 13.13 -3.91 26.72
CA VAL A 746 13.56 -2.86 27.66
C VAL A 746 12.74 -1.59 27.44
N ILE A 747 12.36 -0.89 28.51
CA ILE A 747 11.42 0.24 28.43
C ILE A 747 11.99 1.48 29.14
N ARG A 748 11.94 2.62 28.45
CA ARG A 748 12.29 3.95 28.93
C ARG A 748 11.04 4.82 29.01
N PHE A 749 10.84 5.51 30.13
CA PHE A 749 9.75 6.48 30.32
C PHE A 749 10.28 7.91 30.34
N ASP A 750 9.51 8.85 29.80
CA ASP A 750 9.84 10.28 29.83
C ASP A 750 8.56 11.13 29.96
N GLY A 751 8.70 12.45 30.13
CA GLY A 751 7.62 13.44 30.01
C GLY A 751 7.04 13.99 31.32
N ASP A 752 7.27 13.33 32.47
CA ASP A 752 6.91 13.86 33.79
C ASP A 752 8.15 13.93 34.73
N PRO A 753 8.40 15.07 35.42
CA PRO A 753 9.61 15.26 36.23
C PRO A 753 9.66 14.42 37.53
N ALA A 754 8.58 13.73 37.91
CA ALA A 754 8.60 12.76 39.00
C ALA A 754 9.18 11.40 38.57
N ILE A 755 9.33 11.14 37.27
CA ILE A 755 9.92 9.90 36.75
C ILE A 755 11.41 9.85 37.12
N PRO A 756 11.90 8.78 37.79
CA PRO A 756 13.30 8.67 38.17
C PRO A 756 14.21 8.52 36.94
N ALA A 757 15.47 8.96 37.02
CA ALA A 757 16.41 8.84 35.91
C ALA A 757 16.71 7.35 35.58
N PRO A 758 16.68 6.93 34.29
CA PRO A 758 16.92 5.54 33.88
C PRO A 758 18.33 5.05 34.24
N GLN A 759 18.48 3.73 34.42
CA GLN A 759 19.71 3.10 34.94
C GLN A 759 20.13 1.82 34.19
N LEU A 760 19.20 1.16 33.50
CA LEU A 760 19.47 -0.05 32.73
C LEU A 760 20.18 0.34 31.43
N GLN A 761 21.30 -0.29 31.11
CA GLN A 761 22.00 -0.06 29.83
C GLN A 761 21.17 -0.61 28.66
N SER A 762 21.32 -0.02 27.47
CA SER A 762 20.79 -0.61 26.24
C SER A 762 21.31 -2.04 26.02
N PRO A 763 20.49 -2.96 25.49
CA PRO A 763 20.95 -4.27 25.06
C PRO A 763 21.71 -4.23 23.72
N SER A 764 21.74 -3.10 22.99
CA SER A 764 22.63 -2.92 21.83
C SER A 764 23.98 -2.34 22.25
N PHE A 765 25.08 -2.91 21.78
CA PHE A 765 26.45 -2.55 22.22
C PHE A 765 26.93 -1.16 21.74
N ASP A 766 26.28 -0.61 20.72
CA ASP A 766 26.56 0.66 20.06
C ASP A 766 25.66 1.81 20.56
N ASP A 767 24.54 1.48 21.20
CA ASP A 767 23.61 2.42 21.81
C ASP A 767 23.98 2.73 23.26
N ASN A 768 24.05 4.02 23.60
CA ASN A 768 24.37 4.50 24.96
C ASN A 768 23.12 4.92 25.74
N SER A 769 21.91 4.67 25.20
CA SER A 769 20.65 4.96 25.85
C SER A 769 20.47 4.19 27.15
N LEU A 770 19.75 4.80 28.07
CA LEU A 770 19.38 4.20 29.35
C LEU A 770 17.87 3.97 29.42
N PHE A 771 17.51 2.82 29.97
CA PHE A 771 16.14 2.35 30.17
C PHE A 771 15.82 2.27 31.68
N HIS A 772 14.54 2.21 32.03
CA HIS A 772 14.07 2.14 33.42
C HIS A 772 13.97 0.70 33.92
N LEU A 773 13.44 -0.19 33.07
CA LEU A 773 13.14 -1.58 33.41
C LEU A 773 13.11 -2.46 32.15
N GLN A 774 12.82 -3.74 32.36
CA GLN A 774 12.52 -4.72 31.31
C GLN A 774 11.14 -5.32 31.58
N ALA A 775 10.33 -5.52 30.53
CA ALA A 775 9.07 -6.25 30.60
C ALA A 775 9.30 -7.73 30.95
N ASP A 776 8.33 -8.35 31.62
CA ASP A 776 8.43 -9.75 32.03
C ASP A 776 8.12 -10.75 30.90
N ALA A 777 8.03 -12.04 31.24
CA ALA A 777 7.73 -13.12 30.29
C ALA A 777 6.30 -13.08 29.70
N ASN A 778 5.39 -12.32 30.30
CA ASN A 778 4.02 -12.08 29.85
C ASN A 778 3.87 -10.70 29.15
N GLY A 779 4.97 -9.96 29.04
CA GLY A 779 4.99 -8.57 28.57
C GLY A 779 4.64 -7.53 29.63
N ASP A 780 4.38 -7.93 30.88
CA ASP A 780 3.91 -7.01 31.92
C ASP A 780 5.05 -6.14 32.46
N PHE A 781 4.77 -4.85 32.71
CA PHE A 781 5.72 -3.93 33.34
C PHE A 781 5.08 -3.01 34.39
N SER A 782 5.90 -2.54 35.34
CA SER A 782 5.47 -1.64 36.42
C SER A 782 6.65 -0.80 36.95
N LEU A 783 6.55 0.53 36.89
CA LEU A 783 7.48 1.47 37.50
C LEU A 783 6.77 2.28 38.59
N THR A 784 7.18 2.14 39.85
CA THR A 784 6.64 2.91 40.98
C THR A 784 7.51 4.14 41.27
N LEU A 785 6.87 5.30 41.48
CA LEU A 785 7.54 6.55 41.87
C LEU A 785 8.09 6.48 43.32
N ALA A 786 8.89 7.47 43.72
CA ALA A 786 9.40 7.54 45.09
C ALA A 786 8.30 7.90 46.11
N GLU A 787 8.56 7.61 47.40
CA GLU A 787 7.56 7.76 48.47
C GLU A 787 7.19 9.23 48.70
N GLY A 788 6.04 9.63 48.17
CA GLY A 788 5.47 10.97 48.29
C GLY A 788 5.22 11.65 46.94
N ASP A 789 5.99 11.28 45.92
CA ASP A 789 5.90 11.87 44.59
C ASP A 789 4.64 11.40 43.84
N ARG A 790 4.18 12.21 42.88
CA ARG A 790 2.99 12.00 42.06
C ARG A 790 3.21 12.58 40.65
N PHE A 791 2.54 12.00 39.66
CA PHE A 791 2.47 12.61 38.33
C PHE A 791 1.73 13.94 38.37
N THR A 792 2.14 14.88 37.52
CA THR A 792 1.51 16.18 37.36
C THR A 792 0.52 16.14 36.22
N LYS A 793 -0.72 16.57 36.45
CA LYS A 793 -1.76 16.66 35.40
C LYS A 793 -1.29 17.41 34.15
N HIS A 794 -1.83 17.01 33.01
CA HIS A 794 -1.54 17.52 31.67
C HIS A 794 -0.11 17.28 31.15
N ASN A 795 0.79 16.65 31.92
CA ASN A 795 1.99 16.07 31.34
C ASN A 795 1.60 14.85 30.48
N THR A 796 2.21 14.72 29.31
CA THR A 796 2.23 13.47 28.56
C THR A 796 3.36 12.60 29.11
N VAL A 797 3.08 11.34 29.40
CA VAL A 797 4.09 10.34 29.73
C VAL A 797 4.25 9.40 28.54
N THR A 798 5.46 9.34 28.02
CA THR A 798 5.84 8.54 26.83
C THR A 798 6.62 7.31 27.29
N ALA A 799 6.24 6.12 26.82
CA ALA A 799 6.97 4.88 26.99
C ALA A 799 7.59 4.45 25.66
N TYR A 800 8.91 4.37 25.61
CA TYR A 800 9.69 3.83 24.50
C TYR A 800 10.16 2.41 24.84
N ALA A 801 9.73 1.41 24.07
CA ALA A 801 10.13 0.02 24.22
C ALA A 801 11.11 -0.39 23.11
N PHE A 802 12.13 -1.18 23.43
CA PHE A 802 13.13 -1.66 22.46
C PHE A 802 13.44 -3.15 22.67
N LEU A 803 13.54 -3.90 21.56
CA LEU A 803 13.94 -5.31 21.54
C LEU A 803 14.52 -5.68 20.16
N ASN A 804 15.64 -6.40 20.16
CA ASN A 804 16.27 -6.96 18.94
C ASN A 804 16.54 -5.95 17.80
N GLY A 805 16.68 -4.66 18.07
CA GLY A 805 16.89 -3.62 17.05
C GLY A 805 15.61 -2.91 16.58
N LYS A 806 14.43 -3.43 16.93
CA LYS A 806 13.13 -2.76 16.72
C LYS A 806 12.67 -2.03 17.98
N PHE A 807 11.75 -1.08 17.81
CA PHE A 807 11.18 -0.29 18.89
C PHE A 807 9.72 0.08 18.61
N ASP A 808 9.02 0.53 19.66
CA ASP A 808 7.67 1.12 19.59
C ASP A 808 7.50 2.18 20.71
N THR A 809 6.49 3.04 20.57
CA THR A 809 6.20 4.15 21.48
C THR A 809 4.71 4.27 21.80
N ALA A 810 4.37 4.30 23.10
CA ALA A 810 3.03 4.61 23.58
C ALA A 810 3.03 5.87 24.45
N GLU A 811 1.94 6.64 24.40
CA GLU A 811 1.77 7.85 25.19
C GLU A 811 0.47 7.84 26.00
N THR A 812 0.48 8.49 27.16
CA THR A 812 -0.73 8.77 27.93
C THR A 812 -0.64 10.12 28.62
N VAL A 813 -1.74 10.88 28.64
CA VAL A 813 -1.80 12.18 29.35
C VAL A 813 -2.27 11.95 30.77
N VAL A 814 -1.54 12.51 31.74
CA VAL A 814 -1.90 12.46 33.16
C VAL A 814 -3.19 13.26 33.39
N GLN A 815 -4.26 12.57 33.75
CA GLN A 815 -5.61 13.16 33.84
C GLN A 815 -5.76 14.11 35.05
N GLU A 816 -6.37 15.27 34.83
CA GLU A 816 -6.80 16.22 35.87
C GLU A 816 -8.07 15.75 36.59
N ILE A 817 -8.15 15.97 37.92
CA ILE A 817 -9.41 15.86 38.66
C ILE A 817 -10.31 17.03 38.27
N ALA A 818 -11.15 16.84 37.26
CA ALA A 818 -12.18 17.82 36.90
C ALA A 818 -13.17 18.05 38.05
N THR A 819 -13.78 19.23 38.12
CA THR A 819 -14.93 19.53 38.99
C THR A 819 -16.22 19.50 38.16
N MET A 820 -17.26 18.80 38.64
CA MET A 820 -18.55 18.73 37.94
C MET A 820 -19.49 19.82 38.46
N ASN A 821 -20.17 20.51 37.54
CA ASN A 821 -21.23 21.44 37.90
C ASN A 821 -22.55 20.68 38.17
N PRO A 822 -23.43 21.21 39.05
CA PRO A 822 -24.78 20.70 39.20
C PRO A 822 -25.57 20.85 37.90
N ARG A 823 -26.38 19.83 37.57
CA ARG A 823 -27.22 19.75 36.35
C ARG A 823 -28.71 19.77 36.70
N ASP A 824 -29.54 20.16 35.75
CA ASP A 824 -30.98 20.33 35.98
C ASP A 824 -31.67 18.97 36.21
N PRO A 825 -32.34 18.73 37.35
CA PRO A 825 -33.02 17.46 37.62
C PRO A 825 -34.25 17.20 36.72
N ILE A 826 -34.67 18.13 35.86
CA ILE A 826 -35.65 17.85 34.79
C ILE A 826 -35.07 17.88 33.37
N ALA A 827 -33.82 18.32 33.20
CA ALA A 827 -33.13 18.41 31.90
C ALA A 827 -31.60 18.24 32.08
N PRO A 828 -31.10 17.02 32.35
CA PRO A 828 -29.71 16.79 32.81
C PRO A 828 -28.60 17.26 31.87
N ASP A 829 -28.91 17.53 30.60
CA ASP A 829 -28.00 18.15 29.63
C ASP A 829 -27.59 19.58 30.02
N ILE A 830 -28.44 20.29 30.78
CA ILE A 830 -28.29 21.70 31.17
C ILE A 830 -27.61 21.79 32.55
N GLU A 831 -26.56 22.61 32.64
CA GLU A 831 -25.91 22.97 33.92
C GLU A 831 -26.64 24.13 34.61
N VAL A 832 -26.75 24.06 35.94
CA VAL A 832 -27.55 24.98 36.76
C VAL A 832 -26.83 25.40 38.04
N ASN A 833 -27.32 26.47 38.66
CA ASN A 833 -26.75 27.01 39.89
C ASN A 833 -27.79 27.00 41.04
N PRO A 834 -27.83 25.94 41.86
CA PRO A 834 -28.77 25.84 42.99
C PRO A 834 -28.53 26.90 44.07
N GLU A 835 -29.61 27.42 44.69
CA GLU A 835 -29.58 28.49 45.70
C GLU A 835 -28.87 28.07 47.02
N ASN A 836 -28.98 26.80 47.39
CA ASN A 836 -28.67 26.25 48.71
C ASN A 836 -27.57 25.17 48.65
N LYS A 837 -26.48 25.42 47.91
CA LYS A 837 -25.35 24.46 47.81
C LYS A 837 -24.85 24.04 49.20
N PRO A 838 -24.65 22.73 49.46
CA PRO A 838 -24.01 22.27 50.69
C PRO A 838 -22.49 22.51 50.62
N ASP A 839 -21.82 22.47 51.78
CA ASP A 839 -20.36 22.52 51.86
C ASP A 839 -19.78 21.17 51.38
N ILE A 840 -19.35 21.11 50.11
CA ILE A 840 -18.71 19.94 49.50
C ILE A 840 -17.18 20.17 49.47
N PRO A 841 -16.33 19.19 49.83
CA PRO A 841 -14.88 19.32 49.76
C PRO A 841 -14.33 19.62 48.36
N GLU A 842 -13.19 20.31 48.30
CA GLU A 842 -12.38 20.42 47.07
C GLU A 842 -11.64 19.09 46.80
N HIS A 843 -11.31 18.83 45.53
CA HIS A 843 -10.56 17.64 45.07
C HIS A 843 -11.20 16.28 45.44
N LEU A 844 -12.46 16.09 45.05
CA LEU A 844 -13.25 14.86 45.29
C LEU A 844 -12.75 13.59 44.58
N GLY A 845 -11.71 13.67 43.75
CA GLY A 845 -11.23 12.56 42.93
C GLY A 845 -12.12 12.26 41.73
N PHE A 846 -11.85 11.15 41.03
CA PHE A 846 -12.57 10.81 39.80
C PHE A 846 -14.01 10.35 40.01
N ILE A 847 -14.38 9.95 41.22
CA ILE A 847 -15.74 9.59 41.63
C ILE A 847 -16.23 10.52 42.75
N SER A 848 -17.28 11.30 42.48
CA SER A 848 -17.69 12.46 43.28
C SER A 848 -19.19 12.54 43.55
N ILE A 849 -19.57 13.09 44.72
CA ILE A 849 -20.90 13.67 44.93
C ILE A 849 -20.82 15.14 44.49
N ASP A 850 -21.53 15.52 43.44
CA ASP A 850 -21.42 16.83 42.82
C ASP A 850 -22.40 17.86 43.42
N PHE A 851 -23.57 17.39 43.89
CA PHE A 851 -24.59 18.23 44.51
C PHE A 851 -25.59 17.42 45.36
N ILE A 852 -26.08 18.01 46.45
CA ILE A 852 -27.24 17.52 47.23
C ILE A 852 -28.14 18.71 47.62
N SER A 853 -29.45 18.60 47.40
CA SER A 853 -30.44 19.57 47.88
C SER A 853 -30.53 19.64 49.41
N GLN A 854 -30.40 20.82 50.00
CA GLN A 854 -30.68 21.05 51.42
C GLN A 854 -32.19 21.27 51.66
N TYR A 855 -32.85 20.33 52.33
CA TYR A 855 -34.30 20.36 52.53
C TYR A 855 -34.75 21.40 53.58
N SER A 856 -35.60 22.33 53.16
CA SER A 856 -36.30 23.27 54.06
C SER A 856 -37.79 22.97 54.10
N PHE A 857 -38.39 22.92 55.29
CA PHE A 857 -39.81 22.64 55.49
C PHE A 857 -40.67 23.90 55.75
N GLY A 858 -40.04 25.08 55.80
CA GLY A 858 -40.71 26.37 56.03
C GLY A 858 -41.36 26.54 57.42
N ASP A 859 -42.16 27.60 57.57
CA ASP A 859 -42.95 27.85 58.77
C ASP A 859 -44.18 26.94 58.81
N VAL A 860 -44.23 26.01 59.78
CA VAL A 860 -45.28 24.99 59.88
C VAL A 860 -46.08 25.03 61.18
N SER A 861 -47.38 24.77 61.08
CA SER A 861 -48.27 24.70 62.25
C SER A 861 -48.08 23.42 63.04
N ILE A 862 -47.86 23.56 64.35
CA ILE A 862 -47.74 22.44 65.31
C ILE A 862 -49.00 21.56 65.30
N SER A 863 -48.79 20.25 65.21
CA SER A 863 -49.82 19.21 65.34
C SER A 863 -49.74 18.50 66.69
N ALA A 864 -50.87 17.99 67.17
CA ALA A 864 -50.94 17.07 68.32
C ALA A 864 -50.87 15.58 67.90
N ASP A 865 -51.32 15.30 66.67
CA ASP A 865 -51.26 13.98 66.02
C ASP A 865 -50.02 13.89 65.10
N THR A 866 -49.65 12.68 64.68
CA THR A 866 -48.59 12.45 63.67
C THR A 866 -48.83 13.31 62.42
N LYS A 867 -47.81 14.06 62.01
CA LYS A 867 -47.93 15.02 60.90
C LYS A 867 -46.72 14.95 59.96
N GLN A 868 -47.02 14.81 58.68
CA GLN A 868 -46.06 15.02 57.60
C GLN A 868 -46.07 16.50 57.17
N TYR A 869 -44.87 17.08 57.06
CA TYR A 869 -44.60 18.40 56.51
C TYR A 869 -43.79 18.22 55.22
N LYS A 870 -44.13 18.95 54.17
CA LYS A 870 -43.51 18.80 52.84
C LYS A 870 -42.32 19.75 52.73
N ALA A 871 -41.24 19.32 52.10
CA ALA A 871 -40.12 20.21 51.78
C ALA A 871 -40.54 21.22 50.71
N LEU A 872 -39.90 22.38 50.73
CA LEU A 872 -39.94 23.33 49.62
C LEU A 872 -39.17 22.74 48.42
N PRO A 873 -39.57 23.07 47.18
CA PRO A 873 -38.80 22.73 45.98
C PRO A 873 -37.37 23.28 46.02
N GLN A 874 -36.48 22.61 45.28
CA GLN A 874 -35.15 23.13 45.01
C GLN A 874 -35.24 24.40 44.17
N ARG A 875 -34.46 25.43 44.50
CA ARG A 875 -34.44 26.70 43.76
C ARG A 875 -33.17 26.88 42.96
N LEU A 876 -33.30 27.51 41.79
CA LEU A 876 -32.22 27.86 40.90
C LEU A 876 -32.00 29.38 40.89
N SER A 877 -30.73 29.78 40.98
CA SER A 877 -30.27 31.16 40.92
C SER A 877 -29.72 31.48 39.53
N SER A 878 -30.19 32.57 38.95
CA SER A 878 -29.63 33.16 37.73
C SER A 878 -28.19 33.63 37.94
N ALA A 879 -27.46 33.87 36.85
CA ALA A 879 -26.06 34.34 36.89
C ALA A 879 -25.85 35.71 37.55
N ASP A 880 -26.92 36.49 37.78
CA ASP A 880 -26.93 37.76 38.53
C ASP A 880 -27.32 37.60 40.01
N GLY A 881 -27.57 36.38 40.47
CA GLY A 881 -28.03 36.07 41.83
C GLY A 881 -29.55 36.16 42.05
N SER A 882 -30.34 36.45 41.01
CA SER A 882 -31.82 36.45 41.12
C SER A 882 -32.39 35.02 41.07
N VAL A 883 -33.22 34.66 42.05
CA VAL A 883 -33.95 33.37 42.05
C VAL A 883 -35.09 33.45 41.06
N THR A 884 -35.13 32.51 40.11
CA THR A 884 -36.05 32.55 38.96
C THR A 884 -36.91 31.30 38.81
N GLU A 885 -36.41 30.12 39.18
CA GLU A 885 -37.11 28.84 38.95
C GLU A 885 -37.05 27.86 40.12
N GLU A 886 -38.05 26.99 40.20
CA GLU A 886 -38.17 25.88 41.15
C GLU A 886 -38.09 24.51 40.44
N ARG A 887 -37.62 23.49 41.17
CA ARG A 887 -37.29 22.13 40.70
C ARG A 887 -37.53 21.06 41.77
N PRO A 888 -37.64 19.77 41.39
CA PRO A 888 -37.44 18.65 42.30
C PRO A 888 -36.16 18.79 43.14
N ASN A 889 -36.22 18.38 44.41
CA ASN A 889 -35.01 18.18 45.22
C ASN A 889 -34.22 16.99 44.65
N TYR A 890 -32.89 17.01 44.69
CA TYR A 890 -32.07 15.95 44.07
C TYR A 890 -30.69 15.76 44.72
N VAL A 891 -30.04 14.66 44.33
CA VAL A 891 -28.60 14.41 44.49
C VAL A 891 -27.99 14.13 43.11
N GLN A 892 -26.74 14.55 42.90
CA GLN A 892 -25.95 14.26 41.71
C GLN A 892 -24.63 13.59 42.09
N ILE A 893 -24.26 12.57 41.33
CA ILE A 893 -23.04 11.77 41.45
C ILE A 893 -22.35 11.78 40.08
N SER A 894 -21.02 11.75 40.02
CA SER A 894 -20.29 11.44 38.79
C SER A 894 -19.20 10.41 39.05
N ASP A 895 -19.18 9.32 38.28
CA ASP A 895 -18.05 8.40 38.21
C ASP A 895 -17.35 8.50 36.86
N ARG A 896 -16.09 8.91 36.89
CA ARG A 896 -15.29 9.29 35.70
C ARG A 896 -14.01 8.46 35.61
N ARG A 897 -13.88 7.42 36.43
CA ARG A 897 -12.74 6.49 36.42
C ARG A 897 -12.66 5.76 35.09
N ALA A 898 -11.47 5.46 34.59
CA ALA A 898 -11.30 4.64 33.38
C ALA A 898 -11.69 3.16 33.57
N GLN A 899 -11.85 2.70 34.82
CA GLN A 899 -12.32 1.37 35.20
C GLN A 899 -13.49 1.50 36.19
N PHE A 900 -14.65 0.97 35.81
CA PHE A 900 -15.91 1.12 36.55
C PHE A 900 -16.11 -0.02 37.55
N THR A 901 -15.48 0.07 38.73
CA THR A 901 -15.54 -0.99 39.76
C THR A 901 -16.81 -0.95 40.64
N GLY A 902 -17.88 -0.30 40.17
CA GLY A 902 -19.09 -0.03 40.96
C GLY A 902 -18.92 1.03 42.05
N TRP A 903 -20.03 1.39 42.71
CA TRP A 903 -20.09 2.31 43.85
C TRP A 903 -21.41 2.18 44.63
N GLU A 904 -21.41 2.55 45.92
CA GLU A 904 -22.62 2.67 46.77
C GLU A 904 -22.77 4.11 47.27
N LEU A 905 -23.97 4.70 47.15
CA LEU A 905 -24.34 5.94 47.83
C LEU A 905 -25.28 5.64 49.02
N ASN A 906 -24.85 5.99 50.22
CA ASN A 906 -25.62 5.87 51.46
C ASN A 906 -25.93 7.26 52.05
N ALA A 907 -27.08 7.39 52.71
CA ALA A 907 -27.44 8.57 53.49
C ALA A 907 -27.94 8.21 54.90
N THR A 908 -27.44 8.92 55.90
CA THR A 908 -27.79 8.74 57.31
C THR A 908 -28.35 10.05 57.87
N LEU A 909 -29.62 10.07 58.27
CA LEU A 909 -30.13 11.17 59.11
C LEU A 909 -29.43 11.06 60.46
N SER A 910 -28.69 12.09 60.90
CA SER A 910 -27.79 11.96 62.04
C SER A 910 -28.52 11.53 63.31
N ALA A 911 -27.88 10.70 64.14
CA ALA A 911 -28.49 10.15 65.37
C ALA A 911 -28.93 11.21 66.40
N ALA A 912 -28.50 12.47 66.20
CA ALA A 912 -28.98 13.62 66.94
C ALA A 912 -30.46 13.94 66.66
N GLY A 913 -30.96 13.64 65.46
CA GLY A 913 -32.30 13.99 64.97
C GLY A 913 -32.52 15.50 64.82
N PHE A 914 -33.75 15.90 64.52
CA PHE A 914 -34.14 17.31 64.44
C PHE A 914 -34.11 17.97 65.82
N ARG A 915 -33.21 18.95 66.01
CA ARG A 915 -33.00 19.69 67.27
C ARG A 915 -33.17 21.19 67.10
N ASN A 916 -33.64 21.86 68.16
CA ASN A 916 -33.63 23.31 68.27
C ASN A 916 -32.38 23.83 69.01
N ASP A 917 -32.16 25.16 69.02
CA ASP A 917 -31.03 25.84 69.67
C ASP A 917 -30.90 25.59 71.19
N ARG A 918 -31.89 24.94 71.81
CA ARG A 918 -31.88 24.54 73.23
C ARG A 918 -31.56 23.04 73.42
N GLY A 919 -31.21 22.35 72.33
CA GLY A 919 -30.90 20.92 72.30
C GLY A 919 -32.13 20.00 72.33
N GLU A 920 -33.35 20.54 72.25
CA GLU A 920 -34.58 19.78 72.39
C GLU A 920 -34.95 19.09 71.06
N GLU A 921 -35.30 17.81 71.14
CA GLU A 921 -35.44 16.90 69.99
C GLU A 921 -36.91 16.73 69.54
N LEU A 922 -37.16 16.71 68.23
CA LEU A 922 -38.36 16.09 67.67
C LEU A 922 -38.19 14.56 67.70
N ARG A 923 -38.42 13.96 68.87
CA ARG A 923 -38.18 12.52 69.09
C ARG A 923 -38.97 11.66 68.10
N GLY A 924 -38.27 10.78 67.39
CA GLY A 924 -38.85 9.90 66.36
C GLY A 924 -39.21 10.58 65.04
N ALA A 925 -38.84 11.85 64.84
CA ALA A 925 -39.02 12.50 63.54
C ALA A 925 -38.01 11.98 62.52
N ARG A 926 -38.49 11.73 61.29
CA ARG A 926 -37.75 11.05 60.21
C ARG A 926 -38.06 11.68 58.86
N ILE A 927 -37.17 11.50 57.89
CA ILE A 927 -37.36 11.99 56.53
C ILE A 927 -37.89 10.84 55.67
N ILE A 928 -38.91 11.11 54.86
CA ILE A 928 -39.44 10.19 53.85
C ILE A 928 -39.14 10.82 52.49
N LEU A 929 -38.52 10.03 51.61
CA LEU A 929 -38.25 10.35 50.22
C LEU A 929 -39.17 9.48 49.35
N GLU A 930 -39.86 10.08 48.39
CA GLU A 930 -40.85 9.44 47.53
C GLU A 930 -40.69 9.93 46.08
N ASN A 931 -41.25 9.16 45.13
CA ASN A 931 -41.23 9.48 43.70
C ASN A 931 -39.79 9.72 43.17
N ALA A 932 -38.82 8.95 43.68
CA ALA A 932 -37.44 9.07 43.24
C ALA A 932 -37.31 8.56 41.79
N VAL A 933 -36.53 9.27 40.97
CA VAL A 933 -36.24 8.91 39.58
C VAL A 933 -34.76 9.16 39.31
N MET A 934 -34.07 8.14 38.80
CA MET A 934 -32.68 8.24 38.34
C MET A 934 -32.63 8.71 36.88
N LEU A 935 -31.72 9.63 36.58
CA LEU A 935 -31.54 10.26 35.27
C LEU A 935 -30.06 10.46 34.94
N THR A 936 -29.74 10.61 33.65
CA THR A 936 -28.43 11.08 33.16
C THR A 936 -28.62 11.98 31.94
N ASN A 937 -27.55 12.53 31.39
CA ASN A 937 -27.58 13.37 30.19
C ASN A 937 -27.63 12.51 28.90
N ALA A 938 -28.00 13.11 27.78
CA ALA A 938 -28.18 12.40 26.50
C ALA A 938 -26.86 11.86 25.89
N ALA A 939 -25.70 12.26 26.43
CA ALA A 939 -24.40 11.77 26.01
C ALA A 939 -23.95 10.50 26.77
N ASN A 940 -24.56 10.19 27.91
CA ASN A 940 -24.20 9.02 28.70
C ASN A 940 -25.02 7.79 28.29
N SER A 941 -24.32 6.76 27.82
CA SER A 941 -24.89 5.47 27.40
C SER A 941 -24.68 4.33 28.41
N ALA A 942 -24.12 4.63 29.58
CA ALA A 942 -23.84 3.64 30.61
C ALA A 942 -25.10 2.99 31.21
N ILE A 943 -24.93 1.79 31.77
CA ILE A 943 -26.01 1.08 32.46
C ILE A 943 -26.39 1.89 33.73
N PRO A 944 -27.68 2.23 33.94
CA PRO A 944 -28.09 3.01 35.10
C PRO A 944 -27.85 2.27 36.42
N PRO A 945 -27.43 2.98 37.49
CA PRO A 945 -27.34 2.41 38.82
C PRO A 945 -28.73 1.99 39.34
N THR A 946 -28.76 0.94 40.15
CA THR A 946 -29.95 0.50 40.89
C THR A 946 -30.28 1.50 42.01
N TYR A 947 -31.57 1.78 42.23
CA TYR A 947 -32.02 2.78 43.20
C TYR A 947 -33.43 2.48 43.73
N SER A 948 -33.79 3.07 44.88
CA SER A 948 -35.12 2.95 45.47
C SER A 948 -36.04 4.11 45.08
N GLU A 949 -37.24 3.82 44.54
CA GLU A 949 -38.29 4.83 44.23
C GLU A 949 -38.81 5.57 45.48
N SER A 950 -38.70 4.95 46.67
CA SER A 950 -39.04 5.55 47.95
C SER A 950 -38.24 4.92 49.09
N MET A 951 -37.89 5.73 50.08
CA MET A 951 -37.05 5.33 51.21
C MET A 951 -37.27 6.23 52.43
N ILE A 952 -36.79 5.79 53.60
CA ILE A 952 -36.99 6.47 54.89
C ILE A 952 -35.63 6.62 55.57
N LEU A 953 -35.28 7.85 55.94
CA LEU A 953 -34.10 8.16 56.75
C LEU A 953 -34.54 8.28 58.21
N ASP A 954 -34.42 7.18 58.96
CA ASP A 954 -34.65 7.14 60.40
C ASP A 954 -33.37 7.58 61.16
N PRO A 955 -33.47 8.34 62.28
CA PRO A 955 -32.30 8.91 62.95
C PRO A 955 -31.28 7.87 63.43
N GLY A 956 -30.04 7.95 62.93
CA GLY A 956 -28.93 7.06 63.24
C GLY A 956 -28.93 5.74 62.47
N VAL A 957 -29.74 5.61 61.42
CA VAL A 957 -29.80 4.42 60.55
C VAL A 957 -29.36 4.83 59.12
N PRO A 958 -28.27 4.25 58.59
CA PRO A 958 -27.91 4.42 57.18
C PRO A 958 -28.97 3.80 56.26
N ALA A 959 -29.27 4.48 55.16
CA ALA A 959 -30.13 3.99 54.10
C ALA A 959 -29.40 4.09 52.75
N LEU A 960 -29.40 2.97 52.01
CA LEU A 960 -28.88 2.90 50.64
C LEU A 960 -29.78 3.71 49.70
N ILE A 961 -29.19 4.68 49.01
CA ILE A 961 -29.86 5.62 48.09
C ILE A 961 -29.87 5.03 46.67
N ALA A 962 -28.69 4.62 46.22
CA ALA A 962 -28.41 3.97 44.95
C ALA A 962 -27.10 3.17 45.02
N GLU A 963 -26.99 2.15 44.18
CA GLU A 963 -25.82 1.27 44.04
C GLU A 963 -25.55 1.00 42.55
N ALA A 964 -24.28 0.82 42.19
CA ALA A 964 -23.83 0.46 40.85
C ALA A 964 -22.93 -0.76 40.94
N ASP A 965 -23.24 -1.82 40.19
CA ASP A 965 -22.35 -2.97 40.03
C ASP A 965 -21.16 -2.62 39.10
N ALA A 966 -20.20 -3.54 38.97
CA ALA A 966 -19.08 -3.36 38.04
C ALA A 966 -19.58 -3.21 36.59
N ASN A 967 -19.09 -2.20 35.88
CA ASN A 967 -19.54 -1.72 34.56
C ASN A 967 -20.90 -0.97 34.53
N GLU A 968 -21.51 -0.69 35.68
CA GLU A 968 -22.68 0.19 35.80
C GLU A 968 -22.30 1.57 36.36
N GLY A 969 -23.24 2.52 36.35
CA GLY A 969 -23.14 3.75 37.14
C GLY A 969 -22.08 4.76 36.71
N SER A 970 -21.45 4.59 35.55
CA SER A 970 -20.45 5.53 35.03
C SER A 970 -21.06 6.77 34.36
N GLY A 971 -20.29 7.85 34.28
CA GLY A 971 -20.79 9.18 33.92
C GLY A 971 -21.53 9.87 35.06
N THR A 972 -22.31 10.90 34.74
CA THR A 972 -23.05 11.71 35.72
C THR A 972 -24.48 11.21 35.91
N TRP A 973 -24.87 10.90 37.14
CA TRP A 973 -26.20 10.41 37.52
C TRP A 973 -26.90 11.37 38.48
N ILE A 974 -28.19 11.57 38.26
CA ILE A 974 -29.06 12.47 39.06
C ILE A 974 -30.24 11.66 39.60
N GLN A 975 -30.33 11.52 40.92
CA GLN A 975 -31.52 10.99 41.59
C GLN A 975 -32.35 12.14 42.12
N ARG A 976 -33.45 12.44 41.44
CA ARG A 976 -34.41 13.48 41.83
C ARG A 976 -35.58 12.89 42.60
N TYR A 977 -36.20 13.69 43.46
CA TYR A 977 -37.39 13.34 44.22
C TYR A 977 -38.59 14.12 43.68
N GLY A 978 -39.39 13.47 42.82
CA GLY A 978 -40.54 14.05 42.12
C GLY A 978 -40.26 14.67 40.76
N ASP A 979 -41.27 15.37 40.25
CA ASP A 979 -41.31 16.09 38.98
C ASP A 979 -41.91 17.51 39.18
N MET A 980 -42.16 18.25 38.10
CA MET A 980 -42.75 19.60 38.19
C MET A 980 -44.16 19.66 38.79
N GLY A 981 -44.88 18.53 38.88
CA GLY A 981 -46.18 18.44 39.55
C GLY A 981 -46.09 18.00 41.02
N THR A 982 -45.02 17.29 41.40
CA THR A 982 -44.88 16.60 42.69
C THR A 982 -43.70 17.06 43.54
N MET A 983 -42.80 17.93 43.02
CA MET A 983 -41.60 18.43 43.73
C MET A 983 -41.85 18.98 45.14
N GLY A 984 -43.01 19.61 45.37
CA GLY A 984 -43.45 20.11 46.67
C GLY A 984 -44.18 19.08 47.55
N ASP A 985 -44.06 17.78 47.25
CA ASP A 985 -44.67 16.66 47.98
C ASP A 985 -43.81 15.37 48.00
N SER A 986 -42.65 15.35 47.35
CA SER A 986 -41.80 14.15 47.23
C SER A 986 -40.71 14.01 48.31
N VAL A 987 -40.49 15.05 49.12
CA VAL A 987 -39.62 15.00 50.30
C VAL A 987 -40.43 15.47 51.50
N LYS A 988 -40.49 14.66 52.57
CA LYS A 988 -41.37 14.90 53.72
C LYS A 988 -40.64 14.69 55.04
N LEU A 989 -40.88 15.58 56.00
CA LEU A 989 -40.55 15.39 57.41
C LEU A 989 -41.79 14.84 58.12
N GLU A 990 -41.71 13.58 58.58
CA GLU A 990 -42.75 12.99 59.43
C GLU A 990 -42.40 13.20 60.90
N VAL A 991 -43.28 13.89 61.63
CA VAL A 991 -43.16 14.11 63.09
C VAL A 991 -44.27 13.29 63.78
N PRO A 992 -43.94 12.22 64.51
CA PRO A 992 -44.93 11.35 65.13
C PRO A 992 -45.58 11.95 66.40
N ILE A 993 -46.73 11.37 66.78
CA ILE A 993 -47.33 11.61 68.08
C ILE A 993 -46.32 11.31 69.21
N GLY A 994 -46.07 12.29 70.07
CA GLY A 994 -45.09 12.21 71.16
C GLY A 994 -43.77 12.96 70.95
N SER A 995 -43.50 13.54 69.76
CA SER A 995 -42.30 14.37 69.55
C SER A 995 -42.31 15.71 70.33
N ASN A 996 -43.45 16.14 70.86
CA ASN A 996 -43.63 17.36 71.67
C ASN A 996 -42.99 18.65 71.08
N PRO A 997 -43.25 18.99 69.80
CA PRO A 997 -42.69 20.18 69.14
C PRO A 997 -43.06 21.49 69.86
N ARG A 998 -42.17 22.49 69.75
CA ARG A 998 -42.41 23.86 70.21
C ARG A 998 -42.31 24.86 69.06
N ASN A 999 -42.76 26.09 69.29
CA ASN A 999 -42.62 27.19 68.34
C ASN A 999 -41.17 27.71 68.35
N MET A 1000 -40.28 26.99 67.67
CA MET A 1000 -38.85 27.24 67.49
C MET A 1000 -38.39 26.58 66.18
N THR A 1001 -37.28 27.06 65.60
CA THR A 1001 -36.58 26.38 64.51
C THR A 1001 -36.05 25.02 64.96
N TYR A 1002 -36.08 24.02 64.09
CA TYR A 1002 -35.40 22.74 64.27
C TYR A 1002 -34.55 22.40 63.04
N GLN A 1003 -33.36 21.84 63.25
CA GLN A 1003 -32.41 21.45 62.21
C GLN A 1003 -31.88 20.03 62.48
N ALA A 1004 -31.48 19.34 61.41
CA ALA A 1004 -30.78 18.05 61.45
C ALA A 1004 -29.73 18.01 60.33
N THR A 1005 -28.72 17.18 60.50
CA THR A 1005 -27.72 16.88 59.46
C THR A 1005 -28.09 15.56 58.80
N ILE A 1006 -27.94 15.48 57.48
CA ILE A 1006 -27.88 14.19 56.76
C ILE A 1006 -26.42 13.99 56.39
N GLU A 1007 -25.82 12.92 56.87
CA GLU A 1007 -24.46 12.49 56.54
C GLU A 1007 -24.56 11.61 55.27
N TRP A 1008 -23.83 11.95 54.23
CA TRP A 1008 -23.82 11.22 52.95
C TRP A 1008 -22.45 10.59 52.73
N GLU A 1009 -22.46 9.33 52.29
CA GLU A 1009 -21.25 8.52 52.08
C GLU A 1009 -21.32 7.87 50.70
N LEU A 1010 -20.39 8.24 49.82
CA LEU A 1010 -20.17 7.58 48.53
C LEU A 1010 -18.95 6.68 48.69
N SER A 1011 -19.14 5.36 48.56
CA SER A 1011 -18.10 4.37 48.78
C SER A 1011 -17.86 3.53 47.52
N PHE A 1012 -16.61 3.14 47.31
CA PHE A 1012 -16.14 2.44 46.10
C PHE A 1012 -14.95 1.53 46.45
N VAL A 1013 -15.13 0.66 47.46
CA VAL A 1013 -14.09 -0.30 47.86
C VAL A 1013 -13.89 -1.31 46.72
N PRO A 1014 -12.69 -1.44 46.13
CA PRO A 1014 -12.43 -2.47 45.13
C PRO A 1014 -12.67 -3.85 45.73
N SER A 1015 -13.47 -4.68 45.05
CA SER A 1015 -13.70 -6.07 45.45
C SER A 1015 -12.39 -6.85 45.40
N THR A 1016 -11.88 -7.26 46.57
CA THR A 1016 -10.70 -8.11 46.65
C THR A 1016 -11.06 -9.58 46.43
N GLU A 1017 -10.89 -10.04 45.18
CA GLU A 1017 -10.66 -11.46 44.86
C GLU A 1017 -9.23 -11.89 45.26
#